data_AF-A0A8C0LP09-F1
#
_entry.id   AF-A0A8C0LP09-F1
#
_cell.length_a   1.000
_cell.length_b   1.000
_cell.length_c   1.000
_cell.angle_alpha   90.00
_cell.angle_beta   90.00
_cell.angle_gamma   90.00
#
_symmetry.space_group_name_H-M   'P 1'
#
loop_
_entity.id
_entity.type
_entity.pdbx_description
1 polymer ?
#
loop_
_entity_poly.entity_id
_entity_poly.type
_entity_poly.pdbx_seq_one_letter_code
_entity_poly.pdbx_strand_id
1 'polypeptide(L)'
;MRPPGPRAPGLALLAALLAAPRALAEAPHLVLVDAARALRPLRPFWRSTGFCPPLPHSQADRYDLSWDQQLNLAYVGAVPHGGIEQVRTHWLLELITARESAGQGLSYNFTHLDGYLDLLRENQLLPGFELMGSPSQRFTDFEDKRQVLAWKELVSLLARRYIGRYGLSYVSKWNFETWNEPDHHDFDNVTMTLQGFLNYYDACSEGLRAASPALRLGGPGDSFHPWPRSPLCWGLLEHCHNGTNFFTGELGVRLDYISLHKKGAGSSIYILEQEQATVQQIRRLFPKFADTPVYNDEADPLVGWALPQPWRADVTYAAMVVKVVAQHQNPPRANGSAALRPALLSNDNAFLSFHPHPFTQRTLTARFQVNDTEPPHVQLLRKPVLTAMALLALLDGRQLWAEVSRGGTVLDSNHTVGVLASAHLPAGPRDAWRATVLLYASDDTRAHAARAVPVTLRLLGVPRGPGLVYVTLALDNPRCSPHGEWQRLGRPVFPTAEEFRRMRAAEDPVAEAPRPFPASGRLTLSVELRLPSLLLLHVCARPEKPPGPVTRLRALPLTRGQVLLVWSDERVGSKCLWTYEIQFSADGEVYTPISRKPSTFNLFVFSPGVLATLSRSYGALDPWGGPRGAHIQQVCLPPQSQPSPLAPTGFERWTTGPDRAPSRPACTTWRSLHRQGRRGPVTVSGADLGAAEARR
;
A
#
# COMPACT_ATOMS: atom_id res chain seq x y z
N MET A 1 -46.46 -28.00 -83.48
CA MET A 1 -45.18 -27.85 -84.21
C MET A 1 -44.53 -26.55 -83.76
N ARG A 2 -43.32 -26.63 -83.18
CA ARG A 2 -42.54 -25.47 -82.70
C ARG A 2 -41.96 -24.67 -83.87
N PRO A 3 -41.86 -23.34 -83.80
CA PRO A 3 -40.93 -22.57 -84.61
C PRO A 3 -39.64 -22.22 -83.83
N PRO A 4 -38.55 -21.87 -84.53
CA PRO A 4 -37.18 -21.87 -84.02
C PRO A 4 -36.79 -20.51 -83.43
N GLY A 5 -35.89 -20.55 -82.44
CA GLY A 5 -35.35 -19.37 -81.77
C GLY A 5 -34.22 -18.67 -82.53
N PRO A 6 -33.91 -17.42 -82.14
CA PRO A 6 -32.61 -16.83 -82.41
C PRO A 6 -31.91 -16.25 -81.16
N ARG A 7 -30.62 -16.58 -81.07
CA ARG A 7 -29.41 -15.79 -80.78
C ARG A 7 -29.32 -14.85 -79.55
N ALA A 8 -28.17 -14.98 -78.89
CA ALA A 8 -27.64 -14.31 -77.71
C ALA A 8 -27.43 -12.78 -77.84
N PRO A 9 -27.19 -12.09 -76.70
CA PRO A 9 -25.81 -11.76 -76.30
C PRO A 9 -25.55 -11.99 -74.79
N GLY A 10 -24.36 -12.43 -74.37
CA GLY A 10 -23.27 -11.52 -74.00
C GLY A 10 -23.13 -11.40 -72.47
N LEU A 11 -22.55 -12.41 -71.82
CA LEU A 11 -22.24 -12.42 -70.38
C LEU A 11 -20.99 -11.57 -70.10
N ALA A 12 -21.18 -10.36 -69.57
CA ALA A 12 -20.12 -9.60 -68.93
C ALA A 12 -20.08 -9.96 -67.43
N LEU A 13 -19.10 -10.77 -67.05
CA LEU A 13 -18.85 -11.17 -65.67
C LEU A 13 -18.14 -10.02 -64.93
N LEU A 14 -18.89 -9.20 -64.19
CA LEU A 14 -18.33 -8.21 -63.26
C LEU A 14 -18.07 -8.89 -61.91
N ALA A 15 -16.82 -9.30 -61.69
CA ALA A 15 -16.34 -9.76 -60.40
C ALA A 15 -16.25 -8.56 -59.43
N ALA A 16 -17.28 -8.38 -58.61
CA ALA A 16 -17.22 -7.50 -57.45
C ALA A 16 -16.36 -8.15 -56.36
N LEU A 17 -15.07 -7.81 -56.35
CA LEU A 17 -14.19 -8.05 -55.20
C LEU A 17 -14.76 -7.30 -53.99
N LEU A 18 -15.33 -8.06 -53.06
CA LEU A 18 -15.60 -7.62 -51.69
C LEU A 18 -14.24 -7.31 -51.02
N ALA A 19 -13.76 -6.08 -51.21
CA ALA A 19 -12.72 -5.53 -50.35
C ALA A 19 -13.37 -5.26 -48.97
N ALA A 20 -13.32 -6.25 -48.09
CA ALA A 20 -13.48 -6.00 -46.66
C ALA A 20 -12.53 -4.86 -46.28
N PRO A 21 -12.94 -3.88 -45.45
CA PRO A 21 -12.01 -2.89 -44.94
C PRO A 21 -10.94 -3.66 -44.17
N ARG A 22 -9.72 -3.72 -44.72
CA ARG A 22 -8.54 -4.02 -43.91
C ARG A 22 -8.54 -2.96 -42.81
N ALA A 23 -8.93 -3.35 -41.60
CA ALA A 23 -8.61 -2.56 -40.42
C ALA A 23 -7.13 -2.23 -40.55
N LEU A 24 -6.80 -0.94 -40.73
CA LEU A 24 -5.42 -0.46 -40.68
C LEU A 24 -4.88 -0.96 -39.34
N ALA A 25 -4.01 -1.97 -39.39
CA ALA A 25 -3.41 -2.52 -38.19
C ALA A 25 -2.70 -1.35 -37.49
N GLU A 26 -3.18 -0.95 -36.31
CA GLU A 26 -2.53 0.12 -35.55
C GLU A 26 -1.06 -0.28 -35.36
N ALA A 27 -0.14 0.65 -35.66
CA ALA A 27 1.28 0.40 -35.46
C ALA A 27 1.51 0.00 -33.98
N PRO A 28 2.30 -1.04 -33.70
CA PRO A 28 2.53 -1.48 -32.33
C PRO A 28 3.23 -0.39 -31.54
N HIS A 29 2.95 -0.33 -30.24
CA HIS A 29 3.74 0.47 -29.32
C HIS A 29 5.09 -0.23 -29.13
N LEU A 30 6.18 0.49 -29.39
CA LEU A 30 7.53 0.05 -29.07
C LEU A 30 7.90 0.61 -27.71
N VAL A 31 8.30 -0.25 -26.78
CA VAL A 31 8.86 0.16 -25.48
C VAL A 31 10.32 -0.27 -25.44
N LEU A 32 11.22 0.70 -25.42
CA LEU A 32 12.65 0.49 -25.29
C LEU A 32 13.06 0.76 -23.85
N VAL A 33 13.82 -0.14 -23.25
CA VAL A 33 14.44 0.05 -21.92
C VAL A 33 15.92 -0.30 -22.01
N ASP A 34 16.78 0.56 -21.51
CA ASP A 34 18.22 0.32 -21.45
C ASP A 34 18.67 0.15 -20.00
N ALA A 35 18.94 -1.10 -19.61
CA ALA A 35 19.38 -1.48 -18.29
C ALA A 35 20.80 -1.02 -17.93
N ALA A 36 21.60 -0.59 -18.92
CA ALA A 36 22.93 -0.02 -18.68
C ALA A 36 22.87 1.49 -18.38
N ARG A 37 21.73 2.15 -18.64
CA ARG A 37 21.57 3.61 -18.51
C ARG A 37 20.68 3.98 -17.33
N ALA A 38 21.26 3.96 -16.13
CA ALA A 38 20.63 4.55 -14.94
C ALA A 38 20.66 6.08 -15.01
N LEU A 39 19.50 6.73 -14.94
CA LEU A 39 19.36 8.18 -15.13
C LEU A 39 19.44 8.96 -13.81
N ARG A 40 18.66 8.55 -12.81
CA ARG A 40 18.49 9.27 -11.54
C ARG A 40 17.91 8.34 -10.46
N PRO A 41 17.95 8.73 -9.17
CA PRO A 41 17.24 8.00 -8.14
C PRO A 41 15.74 7.91 -8.44
N LEU A 42 15.15 6.74 -8.18
CA LEU A 42 13.70 6.54 -8.17
C LEU A 42 13.26 6.41 -6.71
N ARG A 43 12.56 7.43 -6.21
CA ARG A 43 12.02 7.41 -4.84
C ARG A 43 10.60 6.85 -4.87
N PRO A 44 10.23 5.95 -3.95
CA PRO A 44 8.87 5.43 -3.86
C PRO A 44 7.97 6.42 -3.09
N PHE A 45 7.70 7.58 -3.71
CA PHE A 45 6.93 8.68 -3.10
C PHE A 45 5.43 8.37 -2.94
N TRP A 46 4.94 7.27 -3.53
CA TRP A 46 3.52 6.90 -3.58
C TRP A 46 3.04 6.00 -2.41
N ARG A 47 3.91 5.73 -1.42
CA ARG A 47 3.69 4.69 -0.39
C ARG A 47 2.81 5.17 0.77
N SER A 48 1.70 5.80 0.44
CA SER A 48 0.75 6.35 1.41
C SER A 48 -0.67 6.04 0.98
N THR A 49 -1.51 5.81 1.99
CA THR A 49 -2.96 5.77 1.87
C THR A 49 -3.58 6.57 3.02
N GLY A 50 -4.90 6.67 3.06
CA GLY A 50 -5.62 7.36 4.13
C GLY A 50 -7.10 7.00 4.18
N PHE A 51 -7.76 7.42 5.26
CA PHE A 51 -9.20 7.34 5.42
C PHE A 51 -9.70 8.30 6.52
N CYS A 52 -11.03 8.47 6.54
CA CYS A 52 -11.76 9.15 7.60
C CYS A 52 -12.73 8.18 8.30
N PRO A 53 -12.77 8.09 9.64
CA PRO A 53 -13.83 7.38 10.35
C PRO A 53 -15.20 8.05 10.10
N PRO A 54 -16.32 7.30 10.14
CA PRO A 54 -17.65 7.86 9.93
C PRO A 54 -18.14 8.65 11.17
N LEU A 55 -19.21 9.42 10.98
CA LEU A 55 -19.92 10.06 12.09
C LEU A 55 -20.57 9.03 13.06
N PRO A 56 -20.74 9.40 14.34
CA PRO A 56 -20.20 10.61 14.97
C PRO A 56 -18.70 10.45 15.28
N HIS A 57 -17.90 11.50 15.03
CA HIS A 57 -16.43 11.43 15.19
C HIS A 57 -15.98 11.11 16.63
N SER A 58 -16.75 11.52 17.65
CA SER A 58 -16.54 11.13 19.06
C SER A 58 -16.61 9.62 19.34
N GLN A 59 -17.05 8.81 18.38
CA GLN A 59 -17.05 7.33 18.43
C GLN A 59 -16.12 6.72 17.38
N ALA A 60 -15.14 7.47 16.89
CA ALA A 60 -14.16 6.98 15.92
C ALA A 60 -13.44 5.71 16.41
N ASP A 61 -13.26 5.55 17.72
CA ASP A 61 -12.67 4.36 18.34
C ASP A 61 -13.41 3.06 17.97
N ARG A 62 -14.74 3.12 17.84
CA ARG A 62 -15.57 1.96 17.47
C ARG A 62 -15.31 1.52 16.03
N TYR A 63 -14.89 2.44 15.16
CA TYR A 63 -14.51 2.15 13.78
C TYR A 63 -13.03 1.78 13.68
N ASP A 64 -12.15 2.60 14.23
CA ASP A 64 -10.70 2.49 14.11
C ASP A 64 -10.13 1.25 14.81
N LEU A 65 -10.75 0.81 15.91
CA LEU A 65 -10.38 -0.39 16.66
C LEU A 65 -11.25 -1.61 16.32
N SER A 66 -12.21 -1.47 15.40
CA SER A 66 -13.08 -2.56 14.96
C SER A 66 -12.29 -3.73 14.38
N TRP A 67 -12.89 -4.92 14.41
CA TRP A 67 -12.32 -6.08 13.74
C TRP A 67 -12.14 -5.85 12.24
N ASP A 68 -13.08 -5.15 11.60
CA ASP A 68 -13.00 -4.75 10.19
C ASP A 68 -11.72 -3.98 9.91
N GLN A 69 -11.37 -3.01 10.76
CA GLN A 69 -10.21 -2.16 10.57
C GLN A 69 -8.90 -2.89 10.90
N GLN A 70 -8.92 -3.80 11.88
CA GLN A 70 -7.79 -4.69 12.14
C GLN A 70 -7.47 -5.57 10.92
N LEU A 71 -8.50 -6.14 10.27
CA LEU A 71 -8.33 -6.86 9.01
C LEU A 71 -7.83 -5.91 7.92
N ASN A 72 -8.44 -4.74 7.76
CA ASN A 72 -8.10 -3.79 6.71
C ASN A 72 -6.63 -3.35 6.77
N LEU A 73 -6.14 -2.96 7.94
CA LEU A 73 -4.74 -2.59 8.15
C LEU A 73 -3.78 -3.78 7.98
N ALA A 74 -4.24 -5.00 8.24
CA ALA A 74 -3.46 -6.19 7.91
C ALA A 74 -3.32 -6.40 6.39
N TYR A 75 -4.35 -6.08 5.58
CA TYR A 75 -4.24 -6.07 4.11
C TYR A 75 -3.34 -4.94 3.61
N VAL A 76 -3.41 -3.75 4.23
CA VAL A 76 -2.55 -2.60 3.89
C VAL A 76 -1.08 -2.90 4.20
N GLY A 77 -0.77 -3.39 5.41
CA GLY A 77 0.59 -3.75 5.82
C GLY A 77 1.15 -4.99 5.12
N ALA A 78 0.29 -5.82 4.50
CA ALA A 78 0.71 -7.00 3.76
C ALA A 78 1.24 -6.71 2.34
N VAL A 79 1.20 -5.45 1.88
CA VAL A 79 1.86 -5.06 0.62
C VAL A 79 3.37 -5.30 0.77
N PRO A 80 4.00 -6.11 -0.10
CA PRO A 80 5.39 -6.50 0.07
C PRO A 80 6.35 -5.31 0.04
N HIS A 81 7.50 -5.48 0.69
CA HIS A 81 8.61 -4.53 0.69
C HIS A 81 8.24 -3.13 1.16
N GLY A 82 7.27 -3.04 2.09
CA GLY A 82 6.73 -1.77 2.57
C GLY A 82 6.15 -0.94 1.43
N GLY A 83 5.40 -1.55 0.51
CA GLY A 83 4.80 -0.85 -0.63
C GLY A 83 3.72 0.17 -0.26
N ILE A 84 3.22 0.11 0.98
CA ILE A 84 2.52 1.18 1.68
C ILE A 84 3.20 1.32 3.05
N GLU A 85 3.57 2.55 3.43
CA GLU A 85 4.23 2.83 4.72
C GLU A 85 3.38 3.73 5.62
N GLN A 86 2.60 4.64 5.05
CA GLN A 86 1.80 5.60 5.80
C GLN A 86 0.29 5.35 5.64
N VAL A 87 -0.45 5.54 6.74
CA VAL A 87 -1.91 5.69 6.75
C VAL A 87 -2.25 7.05 7.37
N ARG A 88 -2.68 8.02 6.55
CA ARG A 88 -3.20 9.32 7.00
C ARG A 88 -4.60 9.12 7.57
N THR A 89 -4.84 9.55 8.80
CA THR A 89 -6.08 9.22 9.53
C THR A 89 -6.67 10.47 10.14
N HIS A 90 -7.89 10.80 9.71
CA HIS A 90 -8.63 11.94 10.26
C HIS A 90 -9.08 11.65 11.69
N TRP A 91 -9.37 12.73 12.43
CA TRP A 91 -10.01 12.68 13.75
C TRP A 91 -9.25 11.86 14.82
N LEU A 92 -7.93 11.69 14.69
CA LEU A 92 -7.11 10.95 15.67
C LEU A 92 -7.27 11.46 17.11
N LEU A 93 -7.51 12.76 17.29
CA LEU A 93 -7.63 13.35 18.62
C LEU A 93 -9.01 13.12 19.25
N GLU A 94 -10.01 12.64 18.49
CA GLU A 94 -11.26 12.11 19.06
C GLU A 94 -11.06 10.76 19.79
N LEU A 95 -9.95 10.07 19.52
CA LEU A 95 -9.55 8.87 20.27
C LEU A 95 -8.98 9.20 21.67
N ILE A 96 -8.93 10.48 22.04
CA ILE A 96 -8.51 10.95 23.35
C ILE A 96 -9.76 11.44 24.09
N THR A 97 -9.93 10.98 25.33
CA THR A 97 -10.95 11.56 26.22
C THR A 97 -10.31 12.52 27.19
N ALA A 98 -10.99 13.63 27.47
CA ALA A 98 -10.50 14.69 28.35
C ALA A 98 -11.47 14.91 29.53
N ARG A 99 -10.90 15.03 30.73
CA ARG A 99 -11.64 15.34 31.96
C ARG A 99 -10.97 16.48 32.69
N GLU A 100 -11.78 17.46 33.09
CA GLU A 100 -11.33 18.52 33.98
C GLU A 100 -11.42 18.04 35.42
N SER A 101 -10.34 18.19 36.19
CA SER A 101 -10.31 17.88 37.61
C SER A 101 -10.11 19.16 38.42
N ALA A 102 -10.91 19.34 39.47
CA ALA A 102 -10.84 20.52 40.33
C ALA A 102 -9.42 20.68 40.91
N GLY A 103 -8.75 21.79 40.58
CA GLY A 103 -7.40 22.12 41.05
C GLY A 103 -6.24 21.43 40.31
N GLN A 104 -6.49 20.55 39.34
CA GLN A 104 -5.44 19.81 38.60
C GLN A 104 -5.46 20.04 37.07
N GLY A 105 -6.40 20.84 36.57
CA GLY A 105 -6.51 21.16 35.13
C GLY A 105 -7.08 20.00 34.29
N LEU A 106 -6.78 20.02 32.98
CA LEU A 106 -7.22 18.99 32.04
C LEU A 106 -6.35 17.74 32.15
N SER A 107 -7.01 16.59 32.32
CA SER A 107 -6.42 15.27 32.28
C SER A 107 -6.88 14.53 31.02
N TYR A 108 -5.98 13.79 30.37
CA TYR A 108 -6.24 13.10 29.11
C TYR A 108 -6.08 11.59 29.28
N ASN A 109 -6.99 10.83 28.67
CA ASN A 109 -6.90 9.39 28.55
C ASN A 109 -6.68 9.02 27.08
N PHE A 110 -5.51 8.45 26.82
CA PHE A 110 -4.99 8.09 25.49
C PHE A 110 -5.29 6.64 25.09
N THR A 111 -6.10 5.88 25.86
CA THR A 111 -6.24 4.42 25.68
C THR A 111 -6.65 4.02 24.26
N HIS A 112 -7.61 4.70 23.64
CA HIS A 112 -8.05 4.35 22.28
C HIS A 112 -7.00 4.73 21.24
N LEU A 113 -6.38 5.91 21.38
CA LEU A 113 -5.29 6.33 20.50
C LEU A 113 -4.06 5.41 20.59
N ASP A 114 -3.70 4.95 21.80
CA ASP A 114 -2.65 3.95 22.00
C ASP A 114 -2.98 2.67 21.21
N GLY A 115 -4.22 2.18 21.32
CA GLY A 115 -4.68 0.98 20.63
C GLY A 115 -4.57 1.11 19.11
N TYR A 116 -4.94 2.26 18.55
CA TYR A 116 -4.88 2.48 17.11
C TYR A 116 -3.44 2.59 16.60
N LEU A 117 -2.58 3.34 17.31
CA LEU A 117 -1.18 3.49 16.92
C LEU A 117 -0.38 2.19 17.09
N ASP A 118 -0.72 1.38 18.10
CA ASP A 118 -0.19 0.02 18.24
C ASP A 118 -0.63 -0.88 17.09
N LEU A 119 -1.88 -0.77 16.64
CA LEU A 119 -2.39 -1.53 15.49
C LEU A 119 -1.66 -1.16 14.19
N LEU A 120 -1.39 0.12 13.94
CA LEU A 120 -0.53 0.54 12.82
C LEU A 120 0.88 -0.06 12.97
N ARG A 121 1.49 0.07 14.15
CA ARG A 121 2.84 -0.44 14.43
C ARG A 121 2.95 -1.95 14.27
N GLU A 122 1.93 -2.70 14.67
CA GLU A 122 1.85 -4.14 14.53
C GLU A 122 1.94 -4.56 13.06
N ASN A 123 1.29 -3.81 12.18
CA ASN A 123 1.30 -4.01 10.72
C ASN A 123 2.44 -3.25 10.00
N GLN A 124 3.43 -2.74 10.75
CA GLN A 124 4.59 -2.02 10.22
C GLN A 124 4.25 -0.72 9.45
N LEU A 125 3.15 -0.06 9.84
CA LEU A 125 2.66 1.19 9.26
C LEU A 125 2.96 2.38 10.19
N LEU A 126 3.05 3.56 9.58
CA LEU A 126 3.22 4.86 10.21
C LEU A 126 1.91 5.66 10.12
N PRO A 127 1.55 6.45 11.14
CA PRO A 127 0.46 7.41 11.02
C PRO A 127 0.91 8.61 10.15
N GLY A 128 0.06 9.02 9.21
CA GLY A 128 -0.04 10.42 8.82
C GLY A 128 -0.87 11.08 9.93
N PHE A 129 -0.18 11.75 10.85
CA PHE A 129 -0.71 12.11 12.15
C PHE A 129 -1.32 13.51 12.09
N GLU A 130 -2.57 13.58 11.65
CA GLU A 130 -3.33 14.81 11.68
C GLU A 130 -3.67 15.18 13.12
N LEU A 131 -3.31 16.39 13.54
CA LEU A 131 -3.64 16.94 14.84
C LEU A 131 -5.10 17.45 14.83
N MET A 132 -6.02 16.53 14.53
CA MET A 132 -7.41 16.79 14.17
C MET A 132 -8.37 16.18 15.21
N GLY A 133 -9.31 16.98 15.71
CA GLY A 133 -10.34 16.58 16.67
C GLY A 133 -10.40 17.46 17.93
N SER A 134 -11.44 17.29 18.73
CA SER A 134 -11.67 17.98 19.99
C SER A 134 -11.94 16.98 21.12
N PRO A 135 -10.89 16.50 21.82
CA PRO A 135 -11.01 15.53 22.91
C PRO A 135 -12.15 15.85 23.87
N SER A 136 -13.21 15.03 23.86
CA SER A 136 -14.43 15.21 24.68
C SER A 136 -15.06 16.61 24.57
N GLN A 137 -14.99 17.21 23.38
CA GLN A 137 -15.51 18.54 23.04
C GLN A 137 -14.95 19.67 23.93
N ARG A 138 -13.72 19.53 24.44
CA ARG A 138 -13.08 20.52 25.33
C ARG A 138 -12.42 21.67 24.59
N PHE A 139 -12.14 21.50 23.30
CA PHE A 139 -11.60 22.55 22.44
C PHE A 139 -12.69 23.00 21.47
N THR A 140 -13.19 24.21 21.65
CA THR A 140 -14.34 24.77 20.92
C THR A 140 -14.01 26.07 20.19
N ASP A 141 -12.92 26.74 20.57
CA ASP A 141 -12.56 28.05 20.01
C ASP A 141 -11.04 28.28 20.12
N PHE A 142 -10.36 28.39 18.98
CA PHE A 142 -8.92 28.65 18.92
C PHE A 142 -8.54 30.14 18.93
N GLU A 143 -9.49 31.05 19.15
CA GLU A 143 -9.20 32.42 19.58
C GLU A 143 -9.17 32.55 21.12
N ASP A 144 -9.75 31.59 21.85
CA ASP A 144 -9.59 31.52 23.31
C ASP A 144 -8.15 31.12 23.67
N LYS A 145 -7.38 32.08 24.17
CA LYS A 145 -5.99 31.90 24.59
C LYS A 145 -5.79 30.74 25.57
N ARG A 146 -6.77 30.45 26.44
CA ARG A 146 -6.68 29.32 27.38
C ARG A 146 -6.69 27.99 26.63
N GLN A 147 -7.51 27.87 25.60
CA GLN A 147 -7.58 26.67 24.77
C GLN A 147 -6.34 26.53 23.88
N VAL A 148 -5.82 27.62 23.33
CA VAL A 148 -4.55 27.64 22.57
C VAL A 148 -3.38 27.14 23.42
N LEU A 149 -3.27 27.61 24.67
CA LEU A 149 -2.26 27.14 25.63
C LEU A 149 -2.46 25.66 25.99
N ALA A 150 -3.69 25.24 26.28
CA ALA A 150 -4.01 23.85 26.59
C ALA A 150 -3.73 22.92 25.40
N TRP A 151 -3.94 23.38 24.16
CA TRP A 151 -3.66 22.62 22.95
C TRP A 151 -2.17 22.36 22.78
N LYS A 152 -1.32 23.39 22.97
CA LYS A 152 0.14 23.23 22.96
C LYS A 152 0.59 22.17 23.97
N GLU A 153 0.03 22.18 25.18
CA GLU A 153 0.35 21.19 26.21
C GLU A 153 -0.14 19.79 25.83
N LEU A 154 -1.35 19.64 25.28
CA LEU A 154 -1.83 18.36 24.74
C LEU A 154 -0.88 17.80 23.68
N VAL A 155 -0.48 18.61 22.70
CA VAL A 155 0.43 18.18 21.62
C VAL A 155 1.81 17.77 22.18
N SER A 156 2.35 18.53 23.13
CA SER A 156 3.61 18.20 23.80
C SER A 156 3.52 16.88 24.60
N LEU A 157 2.44 16.70 25.37
CA LEU A 157 2.18 15.47 26.14
C LEU A 157 2.03 14.26 25.22
N LEU A 158 1.27 14.41 24.13
CA LEU A 158 1.06 13.38 23.12
C LEU A 158 2.37 12.95 22.46
N ALA A 159 3.16 13.92 22.01
CA ALA A 159 4.44 13.64 21.36
C ALA A 159 5.44 12.97 22.32
N ARG A 160 5.56 13.45 23.56
CA ARG A 160 6.41 12.82 24.59
C ARG A 160 5.95 11.41 24.92
N ARG A 161 4.64 11.18 25.03
CA ARG A 161 4.05 9.85 25.27
C ARG A 161 4.51 8.86 24.20
N TYR A 162 4.35 9.20 22.93
CA TYR A 162 4.67 8.27 21.84
C TYR A 162 6.16 8.18 21.54
N ILE A 163 6.95 9.22 21.83
CA ILE A 163 8.42 9.11 21.90
C ILE A 163 8.80 8.09 22.97
N GLY A 164 8.18 8.14 24.16
CA GLY A 164 8.41 7.17 25.23
C GLY A 164 7.97 5.74 24.85
N ARG A 165 6.86 5.61 24.12
CA ARG A 165 6.30 4.30 23.72
C ARG A 165 7.05 3.63 22.57
N TYR A 166 7.44 4.39 21.54
CA TYR A 166 7.99 3.83 20.29
C TYR A 166 9.43 4.26 19.98
N GLY A 167 9.99 5.19 20.75
CA GLY A 167 11.32 5.77 20.54
C GLY A 167 11.31 6.93 19.53
N LEU A 168 12.17 7.93 19.78
CA LEU A 168 12.27 9.12 18.94
C LEU A 168 12.57 8.79 17.47
N SER A 169 13.43 7.81 17.20
CA SER A 169 13.79 7.40 15.84
C SER A 169 12.62 6.86 15.01
N TYR A 170 11.56 6.40 15.68
CA TYR A 170 10.33 5.99 15.01
C TYR A 170 9.37 7.16 14.83
N VAL A 171 9.14 7.94 15.89
CA VAL A 171 8.18 9.05 15.87
C VAL A 171 8.65 10.20 14.98
N SER A 172 9.96 10.43 14.84
CA SER A 172 10.51 11.43 13.90
C SER A 172 10.22 11.12 12.43
N LYS A 173 9.79 9.88 12.13
CA LYS A 173 9.34 9.49 10.77
C LYS A 173 7.88 9.84 10.51
N TRP A 174 7.09 10.13 11.54
CA TRP A 174 5.68 10.50 11.34
C TRP A 174 5.61 11.86 10.63
N ASN A 175 4.61 12.01 9.78
CA ASN A 175 4.24 13.31 9.22
C ASN A 175 3.12 13.83 10.14
N PHE A 176 3.46 14.70 11.09
CA PHE A 176 2.41 15.43 11.83
C PHE A 176 1.85 16.51 10.93
N GLU A 177 0.54 16.66 10.94
CA GLU A 177 -0.19 17.48 9.99
C GLU A 177 -1.26 18.32 10.68
N THR A 178 -1.64 19.43 10.07
CA THR A 178 -2.78 20.24 10.48
C THR A 178 -4.11 19.49 10.37
N TRP A 179 -5.18 20.13 10.83
CA TRP A 179 -6.55 19.70 10.57
C TRP A 179 -6.81 19.58 9.06
N ASN A 180 -7.52 18.53 8.65
CA ASN A 180 -7.86 18.26 7.25
C ASN A 180 -8.69 19.38 6.61
N GLU A 181 -8.36 19.76 5.39
CA GLU A 181 -9.14 20.67 4.53
C GLU A 181 -9.76 21.87 5.27
N PRO A 182 -8.94 22.73 5.91
CA PRO A 182 -9.44 23.82 6.74
C PRO A 182 -10.37 24.82 6.02
N ASP A 183 -10.23 24.99 4.70
CA ASP A 183 -11.11 25.85 3.91
C ASP A 183 -12.44 25.17 3.50
N HIS A 184 -12.60 23.86 3.76
CA HIS A 184 -13.86 23.14 3.61
C HIS A 184 -14.72 23.14 4.88
N HIS A 185 -14.21 23.71 5.97
CA HIS A 185 -14.93 23.98 7.23
C HIS A 185 -15.49 22.74 7.95
N ASP A 186 -14.88 21.57 7.77
CA ASP A 186 -15.22 20.34 8.53
C ASP A 186 -14.56 20.32 9.92
N PHE A 187 -15.06 21.17 10.81
CA PHE A 187 -14.54 21.37 12.18
C PHE A 187 -15.47 20.85 13.28
N ASP A 188 -16.54 20.12 12.94
CA ASP A 188 -17.64 19.79 13.86
C ASP A 188 -18.14 21.03 14.65
N ASN A 189 -18.01 21.00 15.98
CA ASN A 189 -18.45 22.05 16.90
C ASN A 189 -17.33 23.05 17.25
N VAL A 190 -16.20 23.03 16.53
CA VAL A 190 -15.06 23.90 16.79
C VAL A 190 -15.15 25.15 15.92
N THR A 191 -15.10 26.33 16.55
CA THR A 191 -14.94 27.60 15.86
C THR A 191 -13.48 27.75 15.42
N MET A 192 -13.26 27.72 14.11
CA MET A 192 -11.94 27.88 13.50
C MET A 192 -11.95 29.05 12.51
N THR A 193 -11.71 30.26 13.00
CA THR A 193 -11.47 31.43 12.14
C THR A 193 -10.08 31.36 11.51
N LEU A 194 -9.75 32.27 10.59
CA LEU A 194 -8.38 32.38 10.10
C LEU A 194 -7.38 32.57 11.25
N GLN A 195 -7.64 33.52 12.15
CA GLN A 195 -6.74 33.77 13.29
C GLN A 195 -6.70 32.57 14.25
N GLY A 196 -7.84 31.93 14.50
CA GLY A 196 -7.91 30.69 15.28
C GLY A 196 -7.05 29.58 14.66
N PHE A 197 -7.08 29.41 13.34
CA PHE A 197 -6.26 28.42 12.64
C PHE A 197 -4.76 28.70 12.75
N LEU A 198 -4.35 29.98 12.68
CA LEU A 198 -2.95 30.37 12.89
C LEU A 198 -2.51 30.11 14.34
N ASN A 199 -3.35 30.43 15.33
CA ASN A 199 -3.07 30.14 16.74
C ASN A 199 -2.96 28.62 17.01
N TYR A 200 -3.88 27.85 16.41
CA TYR A 200 -3.86 26.38 16.43
C TYR A 200 -2.56 25.84 15.84
N TYR A 201 -2.12 26.38 14.71
CA TYR A 201 -0.89 25.98 14.05
C TYR A 201 0.34 26.23 14.93
N ASP A 202 0.43 27.43 15.52
CA ASP A 202 1.52 27.78 16.43
C ASP A 202 1.56 26.85 17.65
N ALA A 203 0.39 26.48 18.18
CA ALA A 203 0.28 25.55 19.31
C ALA A 203 0.74 24.13 18.92
N CYS A 204 0.43 23.69 17.70
CA CYS A 204 0.95 22.43 17.14
C CYS A 204 2.48 22.47 17.00
N SER A 205 3.00 23.52 16.36
CA SER A 205 4.44 23.70 16.13
C SER A 205 5.23 23.71 17.43
N GLU A 206 4.82 24.55 18.38
CA GLU A 206 5.53 24.71 19.65
C GLU A 206 5.31 23.51 20.60
N GLY A 207 4.16 22.85 20.52
CA GLY A 207 3.90 21.60 21.24
C GLY A 207 4.84 20.47 20.80
N LEU A 208 4.98 20.27 19.48
CA LEU A 208 5.92 19.29 18.92
C LEU A 208 7.38 19.68 19.21
N ARG A 209 7.74 20.96 19.06
CA ARG A 209 9.09 21.48 19.35
C ARG A 209 9.47 21.26 20.81
N ALA A 210 8.55 21.46 21.75
CA ALA A 210 8.75 21.23 23.18
C ALA A 210 8.93 19.75 23.55
N ALA A 211 8.46 18.82 22.69
CA ALA A 211 8.72 17.39 22.84
C ALA A 211 10.06 16.99 22.19
N SER A 212 10.29 17.40 20.94
CA SER A 212 11.58 17.25 20.26
C SER A 212 11.64 18.07 18.96
N PRO A 213 12.74 18.79 18.67
CA PRO A 213 12.90 19.50 17.40
C PRO A 213 13.02 18.57 16.18
N ALA A 214 13.23 17.26 16.40
CA ALA A 214 13.35 16.27 15.32
C ALA A 214 11.99 15.80 14.74
N LEU A 215 10.87 16.20 15.34
CA LEU A 215 9.54 15.89 14.82
C LEU A 215 9.20 16.83 13.65
N ARG A 216 8.49 16.33 12.65
CA ARG A 216 8.11 17.10 11.44
C ARG A 216 6.66 17.54 11.51
N LEU A 217 6.36 18.76 11.08
CA LEU A 217 5.01 19.34 10.99
C LEU A 217 4.82 20.03 9.64
N GLY A 218 3.70 19.74 8.98
CA GLY A 218 3.28 20.40 7.75
C GLY A 218 1.77 20.64 7.70
N GLY A 219 1.32 21.21 6.60
CA GLY A 219 -0.07 21.61 6.35
C GLY A 219 -0.17 22.47 5.09
N PRO A 220 -1.36 23.00 4.75
CA PRO A 220 -2.65 22.87 5.45
C PRO A 220 -3.44 21.58 5.10
N GLY A 221 -3.06 20.83 4.06
CA GLY A 221 -3.84 19.68 3.59
C GLY A 221 -5.16 20.08 2.94
N ASP A 222 -5.11 20.93 1.89
CA ASP A 222 -6.31 21.41 1.17
C ASP A 222 -6.02 21.77 -0.30
N SER A 223 -7.03 22.20 -1.02
CA SER A 223 -7.05 22.47 -2.45
C SER A 223 -6.24 23.69 -2.92
N PHE A 224 -5.87 24.66 -2.07
CA PHE A 224 -5.21 25.91 -2.50
C PHE A 224 -5.87 26.54 -3.75
N HIS A 225 -7.18 26.77 -3.70
CA HIS A 225 -7.85 27.48 -4.78
C HIS A 225 -7.31 28.91 -4.90
N PRO A 226 -7.26 29.50 -6.11
CA PRO A 226 -6.82 30.88 -6.27
C PRO A 226 -7.55 31.82 -5.34
N TRP A 227 -6.82 32.82 -4.83
CA TRP A 227 -7.37 33.85 -3.96
C TRP A 227 -8.62 34.49 -4.60
N PRO A 228 -9.72 34.74 -3.85
CA PRO A 228 -9.84 34.68 -2.38
C PRO A 228 -10.37 33.34 -1.80
N ARG A 229 -10.41 32.24 -2.56
CA ARG A 229 -11.21 31.05 -2.17
C ARG A 229 -10.64 30.17 -1.05
N SER A 230 -9.32 30.07 -0.90
CA SER A 230 -8.67 29.25 0.14
C SER A 230 -7.93 30.11 1.16
N PRO A 231 -8.64 30.95 1.94
CA PRO A 231 -8.02 31.92 2.84
C PRO A 231 -7.17 31.29 3.95
N LEU A 232 -7.56 30.15 4.52
CA LEU A 232 -6.78 29.50 5.58
C LEU A 232 -5.49 28.90 5.01
N CYS A 233 -5.52 28.35 3.79
CA CYS A 233 -4.31 27.88 3.13
C CYS A 233 -3.28 28.98 2.86
N TRP A 234 -3.70 30.04 2.18
CA TRP A 234 -2.81 31.13 1.83
C TRP A 234 -2.39 31.92 3.07
N GLY A 235 -3.29 32.07 4.04
CA GLY A 235 -3.02 32.70 5.32
C GLY A 235 -2.00 31.93 6.15
N LEU A 236 -2.06 30.59 6.18
CA LEU A 236 -1.05 29.78 6.87
C LEU A 236 0.35 29.95 6.25
N LEU A 237 0.46 29.96 4.91
CA LEU A 237 1.74 30.18 4.25
C LEU A 237 2.29 31.58 4.54
N GLU A 238 1.46 32.63 4.50
CA GLU A 238 1.89 33.98 4.86
C GLU A 238 2.33 34.05 6.33
N HIS A 239 1.57 33.44 7.24
CA HIS A 239 1.90 33.39 8.66
C HIS A 239 3.23 32.68 8.94
N CYS A 240 3.46 31.52 8.33
CA CYS A 240 4.73 30.80 8.47
C CYS A 240 5.89 31.58 7.83
N HIS A 241 5.63 32.34 6.76
CA HIS A 241 6.66 33.07 6.02
C HIS A 241 7.08 34.38 6.72
N ASN A 242 6.11 35.18 7.21
CA ASN A 242 6.32 36.53 7.75
C ASN A 242 5.50 36.85 9.01
N GLY A 243 4.55 36.00 9.40
CA GLY A 243 3.71 36.19 10.58
C GLY A 243 4.50 36.15 11.89
N THR A 244 3.81 36.39 13.00
CA THR A 244 4.42 36.39 14.34
C THR A 244 3.92 35.18 15.11
N ASN A 245 4.83 34.32 15.59
CA ASN A 245 4.46 33.17 16.39
C ASN A 245 3.76 33.61 17.68
N PHE A 246 2.59 33.04 17.96
CA PHE A 246 1.74 33.34 19.12
C PHE A 246 2.46 33.20 20.47
N PHE A 247 3.39 32.23 20.60
CA PHE A 247 4.06 31.91 21.87
C PHE A 247 5.39 32.62 22.03
N THR A 248 6.20 32.71 20.97
CA THR A 248 7.58 33.22 21.06
C THR A 248 7.71 34.67 20.63
N GLY A 249 6.75 35.20 19.86
CA GLY A 249 6.87 36.51 19.22
C GLY A 249 7.90 36.56 18.08
N GLU A 250 8.51 35.43 17.71
CA GLU A 250 9.45 35.34 16.59
C GLU A 250 8.73 35.55 15.25
N LEU A 251 9.43 36.14 14.28
CA LEU A 251 8.93 36.30 12.91
C LEU A 251 9.15 35.02 12.11
N GLY A 252 8.07 34.55 11.48
CA GLY A 252 8.00 33.27 10.78
C GLY A 252 7.82 32.09 11.74
N VAL A 253 7.23 31.02 11.21
CA VAL A 253 6.95 29.78 11.95
C VAL A 253 7.46 28.60 11.12
N ARG A 254 7.95 27.56 11.81
CA ARG A 254 8.42 26.33 11.17
C ARG A 254 7.31 25.72 10.32
N LEU A 255 7.64 25.39 9.07
CA LEU A 255 6.80 24.63 8.14
C LEU A 255 7.70 23.63 7.39
N ASP A 256 7.70 22.36 7.81
CA ASP A 256 8.66 21.36 7.32
C ASP A 256 8.27 20.77 5.95
N TYR A 257 6.98 20.81 5.62
CA TYR A 257 6.42 20.45 4.31
C TYR A 257 5.08 21.16 4.07
N ILE A 258 4.71 21.30 2.80
CA ILE A 258 3.41 21.84 2.37
C ILE A 258 2.57 20.72 1.78
N SER A 259 1.40 20.47 2.36
CA SER A 259 0.45 19.46 1.85
C SER A 259 -0.73 20.12 1.14
N LEU A 260 -1.10 19.57 -0.01
CA LEU A 260 -2.21 20.02 -0.84
C LEU A 260 -3.06 18.84 -1.32
N HIS A 261 -4.32 19.07 -1.63
CA HIS A 261 -5.22 18.06 -2.18
C HIS A 261 -5.61 18.42 -3.61
N LYS A 262 -5.00 17.75 -4.58
CA LYS A 262 -5.36 17.92 -6.01
C LYS A 262 -5.86 16.61 -6.57
N LYS A 263 -7.15 16.58 -6.91
CA LYS A 263 -7.85 15.42 -7.45
C LYS A 263 -8.08 15.57 -8.96
N GLY A 264 -8.21 14.44 -9.65
CA GLY A 264 -8.14 14.39 -11.12
C GLY A 264 -9.42 14.72 -11.87
N ALA A 265 -10.58 14.81 -11.21
CA ALA A 265 -11.88 14.94 -11.88
C ALA A 265 -12.10 13.91 -13.02
N GLY A 266 -11.57 12.70 -12.85
CA GLY A 266 -11.58 11.61 -13.83
C GLY A 266 -10.43 11.61 -14.84
N SER A 267 -9.55 12.61 -14.81
CA SER A 267 -8.34 12.75 -15.62
C SER A 267 -7.08 12.51 -14.79
N SER A 268 -6.14 11.69 -15.29
CA SER A 268 -4.88 11.42 -14.58
C SER A 268 -3.94 12.64 -14.59
N ILE A 269 -3.74 13.25 -15.77
CA ILE A 269 -2.78 14.34 -15.95
C ILE A 269 -3.22 15.63 -15.25
N TYR A 270 -4.53 15.82 -15.09
CA TYR A 270 -5.09 17.01 -14.45
C TYR A 270 -4.67 17.14 -12.98
N ILE A 271 -4.30 16.04 -12.31
CA ILE A 271 -3.71 16.08 -10.96
C ILE A 271 -2.39 16.87 -11.01
N LEU A 272 -1.45 16.42 -11.84
CA LEU A 272 -0.12 17.02 -11.96
C LEU A 272 -0.17 18.46 -12.47
N GLU A 273 -1.07 18.78 -13.41
CA GLU A 273 -1.24 20.15 -13.93
C GLU A 273 -1.67 21.12 -12.82
N GLN A 274 -2.63 20.72 -11.99
CA GLN A 274 -3.08 21.54 -10.85
C GLN A 274 -1.98 21.69 -9.80
N GLU A 275 -1.25 20.62 -9.47
CA GLU A 275 -0.12 20.69 -8.54
C GLU A 275 0.95 21.65 -9.04
N GLN A 276 1.36 21.54 -10.31
CA GLN A 276 2.37 22.41 -10.90
C GLN A 276 1.95 23.88 -10.84
N ALA A 277 0.68 24.18 -11.18
CA ALA A 277 0.16 25.53 -11.10
C ALA A 277 0.21 26.09 -9.66
N THR A 278 -0.27 25.33 -8.68
CA THR A 278 -0.27 25.73 -7.27
C THR A 278 1.15 25.89 -6.73
N VAL A 279 2.06 24.95 -6.99
CA VAL A 279 3.45 25.03 -6.51
C VAL A 279 4.21 26.19 -7.15
N GLN A 280 3.96 26.49 -8.43
CA GLN A 280 4.54 27.67 -9.06
C GLN A 280 4.03 28.96 -8.41
N GLN A 281 2.76 29.03 -8.02
CA GLN A 281 2.22 30.18 -7.30
C GLN A 281 2.86 30.31 -5.91
N ILE A 282 2.96 29.21 -5.15
CA ILE A 282 3.62 29.18 -3.84
C ILE A 282 5.06 29.69 -3.94
N ARG A 283 5.84 29.21 -4.91
CA ARG A 283 7.23 29.62 -5.11
C ARG A 283 7.38 31.12 -5.43
N ARG A 284 6.41 31.69 -6.14
CA ARG A 284 6.41 33.14 -6.47
C ARG A 284 6.05 33.99 -5.26
N LEU A 285 5.07 33.58 -4.47
CA LEU A 285 4.57 34.35 -3.33
C LEU A 285 5.45 34.19 -2.07
N PHE A 286 6.00 32.99 -1.86
CA PHE A 286 6.72 32.62 -0.64
C PHE A 286 8.11 32.05 -0.97
N PRO A 287 9.07 32.90 -1.37
CA PRO A 287 10.38 32.45 -1.82
C PRO A 287 11.17 31.65 -0.76
N LYS A 288 10.91 31.85 0.55
CA LYS A 288 11.54 31.02 1.61
C LYS A 288 11.13 29.55 1.54
N PHE A 289 10.02 29.23 0.87
CA PHE A 289 9.51 27.86 0.70
C PHE A 289 9.84 27.25 -0.67
N ALA A 290 10.79 27.82 -1.42
CA ALA A 290 11.15 27.32 -2.76
C ALA A 290 11.57 25.85 -2.77
N ASP A 291 12.26 25.42 -1.72
CA ASP A 291 12.77 24.06 -1.49
C ASP A 291 11.94 23.24 -0.49
N THR A 292 10.88 23.81 0.08
CA THR A 292 9.99 23.09 1.01
C THR A 292 9.33 21.91 0.27
N PRO A 293 9.41 20.67 0.81
CA PRO A 293 8.75 19.52 0.22
C PRO A 293 7.26 19.74 0.04
N VAL A 294 6.73 19.34 -1.12
CA VAL A 294 5.29 19.39 -1.40
C VAL A 294 4.72 17.99 -1.45
N TYR A 295 3.63 17.77 -0.73
CA TYR A 295 2.87 16.53 -0.67
C TYR A 295 1.53 16.73 -1.37
N ASN A 296 1.08 15.71 -2.10
CA ASN A 296 -0.33 15.56 -2.43
C ASN A 296 -0.87 14.32 -1.71
N ASP A 297 -1.39 14.51 -0.50
CA ASP A 297 -1.84 13.47 0.42
C ASP A 297 -3.27 12.98 0.13
N GLU A 298 -3.92 13.54 -0.88
CA GLU A 298 -5.20 13.06 -1.42
C GLU A 298 -5.27 13.18 -2.95
N ALA A 299 -4.29 12.59 -3.63
CA ALA A 299 -4.06 12.66 -5.08
C ALA A 299 -4.98 11.71 -5.88
N ASP A 300 -6.28 11.78 -5.63
CA ASP A 300 -7.22 10.79 -6.13
C ASP A 300 -7.71 11.10 -7.56
N PRO A 301 -8.03 10.07 -8.36
CA PRO A 301 -8.67 10.27 -9.66
C PRO A 301 -9.97 11.09 -9.62
N LEU A 302 -10.78 10.91 -8.58
CA LEU A 302 -12.09 11.56 -8.42
C LEU A 302 -12.44 11.74 -6.94
N VAL A 303 -12.97 12.91 -6.59
CA VAL A 303 -13.51 13.25 -5.26
C VAL A 303 -14.71 12.36 -4.87
N GLY A 304 -15.01 12.27 -3.58
CA GLY A 304 -16.12 11.49 -3.05
C GLY A 304 -15.84 10.00 -3.07
N TRP A 305 -15.14 9.49 -2.05
CA TRP A 305 -14.70 8.09 -1.96
C TRP A 305 -15.88 7.10 -1.99
N ALA A 306 -17.02 7.47 -1.38
CA ALA A 306 -18.20 6.62 -1.25
C ALA A 306 -19.05 6.52 -2.53
N LEU A 307 -18.84 7.41 -3.51
CA LEU A 307 -19.58 7.41 -4.78
C LEU A 307 -19.30 6.09 -5.54
N PRO A 308 -20.32 5.27 -5.86
CA PRO A 308 -20.11 4.04 -6.60
C PRO A 308 -19.68 4.35 -8.03
N GLN A 309 -18.53 3.84 -8.42
CA GLN A 309 -17.96 3.95 -9.75
C GLN A 309 -17.49 2.57 -10.21
N PRO A 310 -17.96 2.03 -11.35
CA PRO A 310 -17.53 0.73 -11.84
C PRO A 310 -16.00 0.60 -11.99
N TRP A 311 -15.33 1.66 -12.47
CA TRP A 311 -13.88 1.67 -12.67
C TRP A 311 -13.08 1.59 -11.37
N ARG A 312 -13.65 1.97 -10.20
CA ARG A 312 -13.01 1.83 -8.88
C ARG A 312 -12.91 0.37 -8.40
N ALA A 313 -13.63 -0.54 -9.04
CA ALA A 313 -13.74 -1.93 -8.62
C ALA A 313 -12.62 -2.84 -9.11
N ASP A 314 -11.96 -2.48 -10.21
CA ASP A 314 -11.15 -3.41 -10.99
C ASP A 314 -9.80 -2.82 -11.45
N VAL A 315 -9.20 -3.41 -12.49
CA VAL A 315 -7.88 -3.02 -13.01
C VAL A 315 -7.89 -1.63 -13.65
N THR A 316 -9.07 -1.05 -13.92
CA THR A 316 -9.19 0.33 -14.44
C THR A 316 -8.59 1.33 -13.45
N TYR A 317 -9.02 1.28 -12.19
CA TYR A 317 -8.44 2.11 -11.13
C TYR A 317 -6.97 1.77 -10.88
N ALA A 318 -6.64 0.48 -10.82
CA ALA A 318 -5.26 0.02 -10.59
C ALA A 318 -4.27 0.59 -11.64
N ALA A 319 -4.62 0.50 -12.92
CA ALA A 319 -3.78 1.00 -14.01
C ALA A 319 -3.71 2.54 -14.02
N MET A 320 -4.80 3.22 -13.66
CA MET A 320 -4.81 4.68 -13.53
C MET A 320 -3.90 5.16 -12.39
N VAL A 321 -3.88 4.49 -11.24
CA VAL A 321 -2.95 4.81 -10.14
C VAL A 321 -1.49 4.70 -10.60
N VAL A 322 -1.13 3.62 -11.30
CA VAL A 322 0.23 3.46 -11.86
C VAL A 322 0.53 4.53 -12.90
N LYS A 323 -0.43 4.89 -13.75
CA LYS A 323 -0.29 5.98 -14.73
C LYS A 323 -0.02 7.33 -14.05
N VAL A 324 -0.75 7.66 -13.00
CA VAL A 324 -0.54 8.88 -12.20
C VAL A 324 0.88 8.87 -11.61
N VAL A 325 1.31 7.77 -10.98
CA VAL A 325 2.69 7.65 -10.45
C VAL A 325 3.74 7.84 -11.57
N ALA A 326 3.51 7.25 -12.75
CA ALA A 326 4.41 7.38 -13.89
C ALA A 326 4.48 8.82 -14.41
N GLN A 327 3.36 9.54 -14.47
CA GLN A 327 3.32 10.96 -14.85
C GLN A 327 4.08 11.85 -13.86
N HIS A 328 3.99 11.56 -12.56
CA HIS A 328 4.71 12.34 -11.54
C HIS A 328 6.23 12.07 -11.55
N GLN A 329 6.64 10.83 -11.86
CA GLN A 329 8.06 10.51 -12.06
C GLN A 329 8.59 11.07 -13.39
N ASN A 330 7.80 10.96 -14.47
CA ASN A 330 8.13 11.37 -15.83
C ASN A 330 7.20 12.49 -16.30
N PRO A 331 7.27 13.68 -15.69
CA PRO A 331 6.40 14.78 -16.07
C PRO A 331 6.64 15.15 -17.55
N PRO A 332 5.59 15.50 -18.30
CA PRO A 332 5.73 16.01 -19.65
C PRO A 332 6.76 17.15 -19.69
N ARG A 333 7.54 17.21 -20.78
CA ARG A 333 8.48 18.31 -20.97
C ARG A 333 7.70 19.61 -21.25
N ALA A 334 7.36 20.35 -20.20
CA ALA A 334 6.87 21.71 -20.32
C ALA A 334 8.04 22.66 -20.63
N ASN A 335 7.87 23.58 -21.57
CA ASN A 335 8.87 24.59 -21.91
C ASN A 335 9.20 25.46 -20.68
N GLY A 336 10.41 25.29 -20.13
CA GLY A 336 11.04 26.27 -19.23
C GLY A 336 10.70 26.22 -17.73
N SER A 337 9.79 25.36 -17.27
CA SER A 337 9.49 25.23 -15.83
C SER A 337 10.24 24.08 -15.18
N ALA A 338 10.87 24.32 -14.02
CA ALA A 338 11.48 23.26 -13.24
C ALA A 338 10.41 22.23 -12.83
N ALA A 339 10.55 20.98 -13.28
CA ALA A 339 9.61 19.92 -13.00
C ALA A 339 9.38 19.73 -11.50
N LEU A 340 8.12 19.54 -11.10
CA LEU A 340 7.75 19.19 -9.74
C LEU A 340 8.46 17.90 -9.34
N ARG A 341 9.09 17.89 -8.16
CA ARG A 341 9.69 16.69 -7.57
C ARG A 341 8.79 16.27 -6.40
N PRO A 342 7.87 15.31 -6.60
CA PRO A 342 6.95 14.90 -5.54
C PRO A 342 7.74 14.30 -4.38
N ALA A 343 7.48 14.79 -3.18
CA ALA A 343 8.05 14.20 -1.97
C ALA A 343 7.13 13.10 -1.40
N LEU A 344 5.82 13.27 -1.56
CA LEU A 344 4.79 12.28 -1.21
C LEU A 344 3.58 12.43 -2.13
N LEU A 345 3.01 11.31 -2.55
CA LEU A 345 1.72 11.21 -3.25
C LEU A 345 0.91 10.10 -2.58
N SER A 346 -0.27 10.41 -2.05
CA SER A 346 -1.11 9.44 -1.37
C SER A 346 -2.41 9.26 -2.15
N ASN A 347 -2.85 8.02 -2.29
CA ASN A 347 -4.21 7.74 -2.73
C ASN A 347 -5.05 7.47 -1.48
N ASP A 348 -6.06 8.30 -1.24
CA ASP A 348 -6.84 8.26 -0.02
C ASP A 348 -7.94 7.20 -0.12
N ASN A 349 -7.53 5.93 0.06
CA ASN A 349 -8.34 4.77 -0.33
C ASN A 349 -8.32 3.61 0.69
N ALA A 350 -7.93 3.85 1.93
CA ALA A 350 -7.99 2.86 3.01
C ALA A 350 -9.37 2.77 3.68
N PHE A 351 -10.39 3.45 3.16
CA PHE A 351 -11.78 3.32 3.65
C PHE A 351 -12.28 1.87 3.57
N LEU A 352 -13.14 1.50 4.52
CA LEU A 352 -13.97 0.29 4.43
C LEU A 352 -15.22 0.55 3.59
N SER A 353 -15.47 -0.29 2.60
CA SER A 353 -16.65 -0.16 1.73
C SER A 353 -17.96 -0.49 2.47
N PHE A 354 -19.07 0.07 2.02
CA PHE A 354 -20.42 -0.19 2.53
C PHE A 354 -21.30 -0.92 1.51
N HIS A 355 -22.27 -1.69 2.02
CA HIS A 355 -23.37 -2.20 1.20
C HIS A 355 -24.18 -1.04 0.59
N PRO A 356 -24.70 -1.14 -0.65
CA PRO A 356 -24.63 -2.27 -1.58
C PRO A 356 -23.42 -2.23 -2.55
N HIS A 357 -22.34 -1.54 -2.18
CA HIS A 357 -21.23 -1.20 -3.07
C HIS A 357 -19.87 -1.72 -2.57
N PRO A 358 -19.70 -3.03 -2.32
CA PRO A 358 -18.46 -3.57 -1.75
C PRO A 358 -17.23 -3.30 -2.62
N PHE A 359 -17.39 -3.24 -3.95
CA PHE A 359 -16.28 -3.05 -4.87
C PHE A 359 -16.18 -1.64 -5.46
N THR A 360 -17.28 -0.94 -5.67
CA THR A 360 -17.35 0.26 -6.52
C THR A 360 -16.99 1.56 -5.79
N GLN A 361 -16.68 1.50 -4.50
CA GLN A 361 -16.17 2.64 -3.73
C GLN A 361 -14.63 2.74 -3.83
N ARG A 362 -14.06 3.89 -3.48
CA ARG A 362 -12.61 4.14 -3.53
C ARG A 362 -11.91 3.51 -2.33
N THR A 363 -11.76 2.20 -2.40
CA THR A 363 -11.20 1.36 -1.33
C THR A 363 -10.08 0.46 -1.84
N LEU A 364 -9.11 0.11 -0.99
CA LEU A 364 -8.09 -0.90 -1.25
C LEU A 364 -8.65 -2.33 -1.14
N THR A 365 -9.63 -2.51 -0.25
CA THR A 365 -10.29 -3.79 0.03
C THR A 365 -11.79 -3.70 -0.28
N ALA A 366 -12.40 -4.83 -0.64
CA ALA A 366 -13.85 -4.96 -0.73
C ALA A 366 -14.37 -5.66 0.51
N ARG A 367 -15.20 -4.98 1.30
CA ARG A 367 -15.75 -5.48 2.56
C ARG A 367 -17.09 -6.17 2.35
N PHE A 368 -17.22 -7.36 2.94
CA PHE A 368 -18.45 -8.14 3.06
C PHE A 368 -18.76 -8.39 4.54
N GLN A 369 -19.90 -7.89 5.00
CA GLN A 369 -20.45 -8.19 6.33
C GLN A 369 -21.42 -9.36 6.16
N VAL A 370 -20.97 -10.56 6.51
CA VAL A 370 -21.66 -11.84 6.25
C VAL A 370 -22.57 -12.15 7.43
N ASN A 371 -23.75 -11.53 7.40
CA ASN A 371 -24.66 -11.46 8.54
C ASN A 371 -25.57 -12.69 8.71
N ASP A 372 -25.57 -13.60 7.76
CA ASP A 372 -26.32 -14.88 7.78
C ASP A 372 -25.54 -16.02 8.45
N THR A 373 -24.48 -15.69 9.18
CA THR A 373 -23.70 -16.63 10.00
C THR A 373 -23.87 -16.35 11.49
N GLU A 374 -23.60 -17.33 12.33
CA GLU A 374 -23.68 -17.20 13.79
C GLU A 374 -22.34 -17.56 14.45
N PRO A 375 -21.61 -16.59 15.05
CA PRO A 375 -21.88 -15.14 14.97
C PRO A 375 -21.65 -14.58 13.56
N PRO A 376 -22.23 -13.41 13.23
CA PRO A 376 -21.88 -12.65 12.03
C PRO A 376 -20.38 -12.39 11.96
N HIS A 377 -19.84 -12.35 10.74
CA HIS A 377 -18.41 -12.10 10.54
C HIS A 377 -18.13 -11.22 9.34
N VAL A 378 -16.88 -10.76 9.23
CA VAL A 378 -16.43 -9.87 8.15
C VAL A 378 -15.40 -10.58 7.29
N GLN A 379 -15.51 -10.38 5.98
CA GLN A 379 -14.57 -10.84 4.98
C GLN A 379 -14.09 -9.65 4.16
N LEU A 380 -12.79 -9.56 3.94
CA LEU A 380 -12.19 -8.64 2.99
C LEU A 380 -11.68 -9.42 1.77
N LEU A 381 -11.79 -8.79 0.61
CA LEU A 381 -11.06 -9.19 -0.60
C LEU A 381 -10.11 -8.08 -1.02
N ARG A 382 -8.94 -8.47 -1.50
CA ARG A 382 -7.97 -7.55 -2.08
C ARG A 382 -8.44 -7.09 -3.45
N LYS A 383 -8.61 -5.78 -3.65
CA LYS A 383 -8.96 -5.23 -4.96
C LYS A 383 -7.70 -5.06 -5.82
N PRO A 384 -7.84 -4.98 -7.16
CA PRO A 384 -6.68 -4.88 -8.04
C PRO A 384 -5.78 -3.66 -7.79
N VAL A 385 -6.33 -2.56 -7.28
CA VAL A 385 -5.52 -1.38 -6.90
C VAL A 385 -4.51 -1.70 -5.79
N LEU A 386 -4.88 -2.49 -4.79
CA LEU A 386 -3.97 -2.92 -3.73
C LEU A 386 -2.92 -3.91 -4.28
N THR A 387 -3.30 -4.78 -5.23
CA THR A 387 -2.34 -5.63 -5.95
C THR A 387 -1.37 -4.81 -6.81
N ALA A 388 -1.81 -3.71 -7.42
CA ALA A 388 -0.92 -2.82 -8.17
C ALA A 388 0.11 -2.10 -7.29
N MET A 389 -0.22 -1.81 -6.02
CA MET A 389 0.76 -1.30 -5.06
C MET A 389 1.88 -2.32 -4.80
N ALA A 390 1.58 -3.62 -4.81
CA ALA A 390 2.61 -4.67 -4.73
C ALA A 390 3.51 -4.71 -5.97
N LEU A 391 2.98 -4.43 -7.17
CA LEU A 391 3.79 -4.31 -8.39
C LEU A 391 4.70 -3.07 -8.35
N LEU A 392 4.18 -1.93 -7.88
CA LEU A 392 4.99 -0.72 -7.68
C LEU A 392 6.10 -0.93 -6.65
N ALA A 393 5.85 -1.74 -5.61
CA ALA A 393 6.85 -2.07 -4.58
C ALA A 393 8.08 -2.84 -5.12
N LEU A 394 7.97 -3.48 -6.29
CA LEU A 394 9.08 -4.15 -6.96
C LEU A 394 10.01 -3.18 -7.71
N LEU A 395 9.65 -1.90 -7.85
CA LEU A 395 10.57 -0.89 -8.38
C LEU A 395 11.72 -0.66 -7.37
N ASP A 396 12.94 -0.56 -7.90
CA ASP A 396 14.17 -0.36 -7.14
C ASP A 396 14.66 1.10 -7.23
N GLY A 397 15.72 1.44 -6.49
CA GLY A 397 16.09 2.83 -6.19
C GLY A 397 16.72 3.64 -7.34
N ARG A 398 16.91 3.09 -8.53
CA ARG A 398 17.48 3.82 -9.70
C ARG A 398 16.56 3.71 -10.89
N GLN A 399 16.14 4.84 -11.45
CA GLN A 399 15.38 4.88 -12.69
C GLN A 399 16.27 4.56 -13.89
N LEU A 400 15.83 3.64 -14.75
CA LEU A 400 16.46 3.34 -16.03
C LEU A 400 15.92 4.26 -17.14
N TRP A 401 16.73 4.46 -18.17
CA TRP A 401 16.26 5.06 -19.40
C TRP A 401 15.21 4.16 -20.07
N ALA A 402 14.09 4.77 -20.45
CA ALA A 402 13.04 4.12 -21.19
C ALA A 402 12.37 5.10 -22.17
N GLU A 403 11.89 4.58 -23.29
CA GLU A 403 11.18 5.34 -24.32
C GLU A 403 9.99 4.52 -24.83
N VAL A 404 8.85 5.16 -24.96
CA VAL A 404 7.67 4.60 -25.61
C VAL A 404 7.49 5.32 -26.94
N SER A 405 7.25 4.58 -28.02
CA SER A 405 6.96 5.18 -29.32
C SER A 405 5.92 4.38 -30.09
N ARG A 406 5.24 5.03 -31.03
CA ARG A 406 4.26 4.41 -31.94
C ARG A 406 4.36 5.05 -33.31
N GLY A 407 4.56 4.24 -34.35
CA GLY A 407 4.70 4.75 -35.72
C GLY A 407 5.86 5.73 -35.92
N GLY A 408 6.93 5.62 -35.10
CA GLY A 408 8.07 6.55 -35.11
C GLY A 408 7.93 7.76 -34.18
N THR A 409 6.74 8.04 -33.65
CA THR A 409 6.51 9.16 -32.73
C THR A 409 6.74 8.73 -31.29
N VAL A 410 7.60 9.45 -30.57
CA VAL A 410 7.83 9.25 -29.13
C VAL A 410 6.63 9.75 -28.32
N LEU A 411 6.19 8.95 -27.37
CA LEU A 411 5.07 9.21 -26.46
C LEU A 411 5.60 9.31 -25.03
N ASP A 412 5.22 10.38 -24.32
CA ASP A 412 5.50 10.54 -22.90
C ASP A 412 4.45 9.83 -22.02
N SER A 413 4.53 10.00 -20.70
CA SER A 413 3.57 9.40 -19.77
C SER A 413 2.17 10.05 -19.79
N ASN A 414 1.94 11.10 -20.59
CA ASN A 414 0.61 11.67 -20.82
C ASN A 414 -0.18 10.91 -21.91
N HIS A 415 0.14 9.63 -22.14
CA HIS A 415 -0.51 8.78 -23.11
C HIS A 415 -1.10 7.54 -22.45
N THR A 416 -1.90 6.79 -23.22
CA THR A 416 -2.59 5.59 -22.72
C THR A 416 -1.65 4.44 -22.40
N VAL A 417 -0.48 4.37 -23.06
CA VAL A 417 0.57 3.39 -22.78
C VAL A 417 1.80 4.11 -22.26
N GLY A 418 2.37 3.61 -21.17
CA GLY A 418 3.61 4.13 -20.62
C GLY A 418 4.38 3.12 -19.80
N VAL A 419 5.53 3.54 -19.28
CA VAL A 419 6.49 2.66 -18.59
C VAL A 419 7.19 3.35 -17.43
N LEU A 420 7.39 2.60 -16.34
CA LEU A 420 8.40 2.87 -15.33
C LEU A 420 9.42 1.73 -15.33
N ALA A 421 10.70 2.07 -15.40
CA ALA A 421 11.77 1.09 -15.38
C ALA A 421 12.79 1.45 -14.30
N SER A 422 13.24 0.46 -13.55
CA SER A 422 14.21 0.62 -12.48
C SER A 422 15.24 -0.48 -12.44
N ALA A 423 16.38 -0.21 -11.82
CA ALA A 423 17.42 -1.18 -11.55
C ALA A 423 17.89 -1.10 -10.10
N HIS A 424 18.39 -2.24 -9.64
CA HIS A 424 19.03 -2.40 -8.34
C HIS A 424 20.52 -2.65 -8.47
N LEU A 425 21.30 -2.04 -7.59
CA LEU A 425 22.70 -2.40 -7.41
C LEU A 425 22.83 -3.31 -6.19
N PRO A 426 23.46 -4.49 -6.33
CA PRO A 426 23.53 -5.48 -5.26
C PRO A 426 24.27 -4.95 -4.02
N ALA A 427 23.73 -5.26 -2.84
CA ALA A 427 24.31 -4.97 -1.55
C ALA A 427 24.49 -6.26 -0.73
N GLY A 428 25.64 -6.93 -0.92
CA GLY A 428 26.03 -8.11 -0.16
C GLY A 428 25.51 -9.46 -0.71
N PRO A 429 25.77 -10.58 -0.01
CA PRO A 429 25.67 -11.94 -0.57
C PRO A 429 24.24 -12.51 -0.67
N ARG A 430 23.25 -11.89 0.00
CA ARG A 430 21.81 -12.24 -0.12
C ARG A 430 21.09 -11.40 -1.17
N ASP A 431 21.84 -10.63 -1.95
CA ASP A 431 21.32 -9.66 -2.87
C ASP A 431 22.06 -9.78 -4.21
N ALA A 432 21.40 -9.36 -5.28
CA ALA A 432 21.91 -9.50 -6.64
C ALA A 432 21.33 -8.40 -7.52
N TRP A 433 21.91 -8.20 -8.70
CA TRP A 433 21.38 -7.24 -9.67
C TRP A 433 19.94 -7.57 -10.06
N ARG A 434 19.10 -6.54 -10.17
CA ARG A 434 17.71 -6.64 -10.61
C ARG A 434 17.37 -5.52 -11.59
N ALA A 435 16.41 -5.79 -12.46
CA ALA A 435 15.68 -4.76 -13.20
C ALA A 435 14.18 -5.05 -13.18
N THR A 436 13.39 -3.99 -12.99
CA THR A 436 11.93 -4.06 -12.99
C THR A 436 11.40 -3.08 -14.02
N VAL A 437 10.61 -3.58 -14.98
CA VAL A 437 9.92 -2.79 -15.99
C VAL A 437 8.42 -2.96 -15.80
N LEU A 438 7.73 -1.88 -15.42
CA LEU A 438 6.29 -1.84 -15.21
C LEU A 438 5.63 -1.03 -16.33
N LEU A 439 4.88 -1.71 -17.19
CA LEU A 439 4.05 -1.13 -18.23
C LEU A 439 2.63 -0.93 -17.73
N TYR A 440 2.02 0.18 -18.13
CA TYR A 440 0.58 0.40 -18.00
C TYR A 440 -0.08 0.62 -19.36
N ALA A 441 -1.32 0.15 -19.46
CA ALA A 441 -2.27 0.56 -20.49
C ALA A 441 -3.52 1.09 -19.76
N SER A 442 -3.76 2.40 -19.79
CA SER A 442 -4.84 3.07 -19.06
C SER A 442 -5.37 4.31 -19.81
N ASP A 443 -6.68 4.32 -20.06
CA ASP A 443 -7.44 5.47 -20.56
C ASP A 443 -8.22 6.13 -19.41
N ASP A 444 -7.50 6.36 -18.31
CA ASP A 444 -8.02 6.91 -17.07
C ASP A 444 -9.19 6.10 -16.52
N THR A 445 -10.36 6.71 -16.41
CA THR A 445 -11.58 6.09 -15.87
C THR A 445 -12.34 5.22 -16.88
N ARG A 446 -11.86 5.12 -18.13
CA ARG A 446 -12.51 4.36 -19.22
C ARG A 446 -11.82 3.02 -19.44
N ALA A 447 -12.64 1.97 -19.57
CA ALA A 447 -12.21 0.63 -19.97
C ALA A 447 -12.69 0.32 -21.39
N HIS A 448 -11.88 -0.41 -22.16
CA HIS A 448 -12.14 -0.77 -23.55
C HIS A 448 -11.96 -2.28 -23.73
N ALA A 449 -12.95 -3.06 -23.28
CA ALA A 449 -12.85 -4.52 -23.19
C ALA A 449 -12.47 -5.23 -24.51
N ALA A 450 -12.94 -4.70 -25.65
CA ALA A 450 -12.64 -5.25 -26.98
C ALA A 450 -11.29 -4.82 -27.55
N ARG A 451 -10.60 -3.86 -26.94
CA ARG A 451 -9.35 -3.30 -27.48
C ARG A 451 -8.15 -4.15 -27.06
N ALA A 452 -7.41 -4.64 -28.05
CA ALA A 452 -6.07 -5.17 -27.88
C ALA A 452 -5.05 -4.08 -28.22
N VAL A 453 -4.01 -3.95 -27.41
CA VAL A 453 -2.95 -2.96 -27.57
C VAL A 453 -1.65 -3.72 -27.83
N PRO A 454 -1.22 -3.85 -29.10
CA PRO A 454 0.01 -4.56 -29.42
C PRO A 454 1.22 -3.75 -28.92
N VAL A 455 2.08 -4.41 -28.14
CA VAL A 455 3.28 -3.84 -27.53
C VAL A 455 4.47 -4.74 -27.85
N THR A 456 5.56 -4.14 -28.31
CA THR A 456 6.88 -4.78 -28.40
C THR A 456 7.79 -4.16 -27.35
N LEU A 457 8.08 -4.90 -26.28
CA LEU A 457 9.03 -4.51 -25.26
C LEU A 457 10.43 -5.03 -25.63
N ARG A 458 11.41 -4.12 -25.74
CA ARG A 458 12.82 -4.47 -25.91
C ARG A 458 13.61 -3.98 -24.71
N LEU A 459 14.12 -4.93 -23.93
CA LEU A 459 15.06 -4.69 -22.85
C LEU A 459 16.48 -4.95 -23.36
N LEU A 460 17.33 -3.93 -23.26
CA LEU A 460 18.71 -3.91 -23.73
C LEU A 460 19.66 -3.69 -22.55
N GLY A 461 20.95 -3.98 -22.74
CA GLY A 461 22.00 -3.58 -21.80
C GLY A 461 21.95 -4.31 -20.45
N VAL A 462 21.33 -5.50 -20.37
CA VAL A 462 21.31 -6.28 -19.13
C VAL A 462 22.73 -6.77 -18.82
N PRO A 463 23.30 -6.43 -17.64
CA PRO A 463 24.64 -6.84 -17.29
C PRO A 463 24.72 -8.35 -17.13
N ARG A 464 25.90 -8.93 -17.38
CA ARG A 464 26.15 -10.35 -17.13
C ARG A 464 26.02 -10.62 -15.63
N GLY A 465 25.33 -11.70 -15.27
CA GLY A 465 25.13 -12.11 -13.89
C GLY A 465 24.83 -13.61 -13.78
N PRO A 466 25.05 -14.21 -12.60
CA PRO A 466 24.79 -15.62 -12.38
C PRO A 466 23.29 -15.92 -12.50
N GLY A 467 22.94 -16.97 -13.25
CA GLY A 467 21.58 -17.52 -13.28
C GLY A 467 20.48 -16.51 -13.60
N LEU A 468 20.72 -15.56 -14.50
CA LEU A 468 19.73 -14.55 -14.86
C LEU A 468 18.41 -15.21 -15.30
N VAL A 469 17.31 -14.80 -14.68
CA VAL A 469 15.95 -15.20 -15.02
C VAL A 469 15.06 -13.98 -15.17
N TYR A 470 13.95 -14.15 -15.88
CA TYR A 470 12.88 -13.18 -15.89
C TYR A 470 11.52 -13.81 -15.58
N VAL A 471 10.64 -13.01 -14.98
CA VAL A 471 9.25 -13.34 -14.65
C VAL A 471 8.36 -12.22 -15.19
N THR A 472 7.18 -12.58 -15.68
CA THR A 472 6.14 -11.61 -16.06
C THR A 472 4.92 -11.74 -15.15
N LEU A 473 4.43 -10.61 -14.64
CA LEU A 473 3.20 -10.50 -13.85
C LEU A 473 2.22 -9.60 -14.59
N ALA A 474 1.02 -10.09 -14.89
CA ALA A 474 0.01 -9.34 -15.65
C ALA A 474 -1.30 -9.19 -14.88
N LEU A 475 -1.89 -7.98 -14.91
CA LEU A 475 -3.24 -7.70 -14.43
C LEU A 475 -4.10 -7.19 -15.57
N ASP A 476 -5.30 -7.75 -15.73
CA ASP A 476 -6.38 -7.21 -16.54
C ASP A 476 -7.76 -7.63 -15.99
N ASN A 477 -8.81 -6.96 -16.44
CA ASN A 477 -10.17 -7.21 -15.94
C ASN A 477 -10.66 -8.65 -16.15
N PRO A 478 -10.44 -9.31 -17.31
CA PRO A 478 -10.90 -10.67 -17.51
C PRO A 478 -10.30 -11.70 -16.54
N ARG A 479 -9.02 -11.55 -16.18
CA ARG A 479 -8.27 -12.58 -15.43
C ARG A 479 -8.07 -12.25 -13.95
N CYS A 480 -8.06 -10.97 -13.59
CA CYS A 480 -7.60 -10.49 -12.28
C CYS A 480 -8.60 -9.49 -11.64
N SER A 481 -9.90 -9.77 -11.76
CA SER A 481 -10.95 -8.93 -11.17
C SER A 481 -11.86 -9.76 -10.25
N PRO A 482 -11.66 -9.69 -8.91
CA PRO A 482 -12.59 -10.29 -7.95
C PRO A 482 -14.02 -9.74 -8.09
N HIS A 483 -14.16 -8.46 -8.46
CA HIS A 483 -15.44 -7.85 -8.82
C HIS A 483 -16.10 -8.56 -10.01
N GLY A 484 -15.33 -8.89 -11.05
CA GLY A 484 -15.82 -9.65 -12.20
C GLY A 484 -16.29 -11.06 -11.83
N GLU A 485 -15.57 -11.76 -10.94
CA GLU A 485 -16.03 -13.05 -10.40
C GLU A 485 -17.31 -12.91 -9.56
N TRP A 486 -17.38 -11.90 -8.69
CA TRP A 486 -18.58 -11.60 -7.90
C TRP A 486 -19.80 -11.33 -8.79
N GLN A 487 -19.62 -10.59 -9.89
CA GLN A 487 -20.67 -10.37 -10.88
C GLN A 487 -21.09 -11.66 -11.58
N ARG A 488 -20.13 -12.52 -11.96
CA ARG A 488 -20.42 -13.85 -12.56
C ARG A 488 -21.20 -14.77 -11.62
N LEU A 489 -21.00 -14.63 -10.32
CA LEU A 489 -21.71 -15.35 -9.27
C LEU A 489 -23.13 -14.80 -8.99
N GLY A 490 -23.58 -13.77 -9.71
CA GLY A 490 -24.90 -13.18 -9.47
C GLY A 490 -24.92 -12.14 -8.35
N ARG A 491 -23.76 -11.59 -7.98
CA ARG A 491 -23.61 -10.54 -6.96
C ARG A 491 -24.16 -10.93 -5.58
N PRO A 492 -23.77 -12.08 -5.01
CA PRO A 492 -24.26 -12.52 -3.70
C PRO A 492 -23.93 -11.46 -2.64
N VAL A 493 -24.93 -11.11 -1.82
CA VAL A 493 -24.78 -10.18 -0.69
C VAL A 493 -23.99 -10.84 0.44
N PHE A 494 -24.27 -12.12 0.70
CA PHE A 494 -23.56 -12.97 1.64
C PHE A 494 -22.94 -14.15 0.88
N PRO A 495 -21.72 -13.99 0.34
CA PRO A 495 -21.07 -15.07 -0.40
C PRO A 495 -20.74 -16.25 0.52
N THR A 496 -20.92 -17.46 0.02
CA THR A 496 -20.46 -18.69 0.66
C THR A 496 -18.93 -18.77 0.72
N ALA A 497 -18.40 -19.68 1.54
CA ALA A 497 -16.96 -19.95 1.60
C ALA A 497 -16.37 -20.35 0.23
N GLU A 498 -17.14 -21.04 -0.62
CA GLU A 498 -16.73 -21.41 -1.98
C GLU A 498 -16.69 -20.21 -2.92
N GLU A 499 -17.71 -19.36 -2.86
CA GLU A 499 -17.76 -18.13 -3.66
C GLU A 499 -16.63 -17.18 -3.28
N PHE A 500 -16.30 -17.05 -1.99
CA PHE A 500 -15.11 -16.33 -1.55
C PHE A 500 -13.82 -16.93 -2.10
N ARG A 501 -13.66 -18.27 -2.10
CA ARG A 501 -12.49 -18.92 -2.71
C ARG A 501 -12.38 -18.59 -4.20
N ARG A 502 -13.51 -18.59 -4.93
CA ARG A 502 -13.55 -18.25 -6.36
C ARG A 502 -13.18 -16.80 -6.61
N MET A 503 -13.73 -15.85 -5.85
CA MET A 503 -13.39 -14.43 -5.99
C MET A 503 -11.91 -14.17 -5.64
N ARG A 504 -11.40 -14.79 -4.56
CA ARG A 504 -9.98 -14.68 -4.16
C ARG A 504 -9.01 -15.21 -5.19
N ALA A 505 -9.41 -16.21 -5.96
CA ALA A 505 -8.59 -16.74 -7.06
C ALA A 505 -8.28 -15.69 -8.14
N ALA A 506 -8.97 -14.54 -8.17
CA ALA A 506 -8.74 -13.44 -9.10
C ALA A 506 -7.98 -12.24 -8.48
N GLU A 507 -7.46 -12.35 -7.24
CA GLU A 507 -6.74 -11.24 -6.57
C GLU A 507 -5.29 -11.05 -7.05
N ASP A 508 -4.61 -12.15 -7.34
CA ASP A 508 -3.21 -12.18 -7.76
C ASP A 508 -3.05 -11.95 -9.27
N PRO A 509 -1.93 -11.35 -9.71
CA PRO A 509 -1.61 -11.26 -11.13
C PRO A 509 -1.42 -12.64 -11.76
N VAL A 510 -1.66 -12.72 -13.06
CA VAL A 510 -1.23 -13.87 -13.86
C VAL A 510 0.30 -13.86 -13.91
N ALA A 511 0.92 -14.85 -13.26
CA ALA A 511 2.37 -15.01 -13.21
C ALA A 511 2.83 -16.10 -14.18
N GLU A 512 3.81 -15.80 -15.03
CA GLU A 512 4.52 -16.83 -15.78
C GLU A 512 5.72 -17.35 -14.98
N ALA A 513 5.94 -18.67 -15.03
CA ALA A 513 7.06 -19.30 -14.36
C ALA A 513 8.41 -18.66 -14.79
N PRO A 514 9.42 -18.62 -13.91
CA PRO A 514 10.73 -18.05 -14.22
C PRO A 514 11.34 -18.69 -15.47
N ARG A 515 11.79 -17.86 -16.40
CA ARG A 515 12.47 -18.30 -17.63
C ARG A 515 13.92 -17.81 -17.63
N PRO A 516 14.89 -18.61 -18.12
CA PRO A 516 16.26 -18.16 -18.29
C PRO A 516 16.32 -16.91 -19.18
N PHE A 517 17.12 -15.93 -18.78
CA PHE A 517 17.33 -14.73 -19.58
C PHE A 517 18.27 -15.02 -20.77
N PRO A 518 18.02 -14.48 -21.98
CA PRO A 518 18.87 -14.76 -23.14
C PRO A 518 20.33 -14.35 -22.96
N ALA A 519 21.26 -15.21 -23.39
CA ALA A 519 22.70 -15.00 -23.27
C ALA A 519 23.23 -13.74 -24.01
N SER A 520 22.44 -13.20 -24.95
CA SER A 520 22.74 -11.97 -25.67
C SER A 520 22.69 -10.70 -24.81
N GLY A 521 22.16 -10.78 -23.57
CA GLY A 521 21.92 -9.60 -22.72
C GLY A 521 20.76 -8.72 -23.21
N ARG A 522 19.92 -9.27 -24.11
CA ARG A 522 18.77 -8.59 -24.72
C ARG A 522 17.54 -9.49 -24.65
N LEU A 523 16.40 -8.90 -24.32
CA LEU A 523 15.11 -9.58 -24.31
C LEU A 523 14.11 -8.78 -25.16
N THR A 524 13.40 -9.47 -26.05
CA THR A 524 12.27 -8.89 -26.80
C THR A 524 11.02 -9.69 -26.50
N LEU A 525 9.97 -9.02 -26.04
CA LEU A 525 8.65 -9.60 -25.81
C LEU A 525 7.63 -8.88 -26.68
N SER A 526 6.86 -9.64 -27.45
CA SER A 526 5.68 -9.14 -28.15
C SER A 526 4.45 -9.58 -27.36
N VAL A 527 3.71 -8.62 -26.83
CA VAL A 527 2.56 -8.86 -25.96
C VAL A 527 1.36 -8.06 -26.46
N GLU A 528 0.17 -8.63 -26.31
CA GLU A 528 -1.09 -7.93 -26.54
C GLU A 528 -1.70 -7.54 -25.20
N LEU A 529 -1.60 -6.26 -24.86
CA LEU A 529 -2.16 -5.72 -23.63
C LEU A 529 -3.66 -5.44 -23.80
N ARG A 530 -4.44 -5.66 -22.74
CA ARG A 530 -5.83 -5.17 -22.65
C ARG A 530 -5.82 -3.71 -22.20
N LEU A 531 -6.94 -3.00 -22.40
CA LEU A 531 -7.15 -1.66 -21.89
C LEU A 531 -8.37 -1.65 -20.95
N PRO A 532 -8.18 -1.67 -19.61
CA PRO A 532 -6.93 -1.48 -18.88
C PRO A 532 -6.08 -2.74 -18.71
N SER A 533 -4.77 -2.57 -18.49
CA SER A 533 -3.90 -3.62 -17.96
C SER A 533 -2.60 -3.07 -17.35
N LEU A 534 -1.96 -3.90 -16.55
CA LEU A 534 -0.59 -3.73 -16.07
C LEU A 534 0.24 -4.95 -16.46
N LEU A 535 1.48 -4.74 -16.89
CA LEU A 535 2.45 -5.81 -17.13
C LEU A 535 3.78 -5.45 -16.47
N LEU A 536 4.23 -6.28 -15.54
CA LEU A 536 5.54 -6.16 -14.91
C LEU A 536 6.47 -7.25 -15.45
N LEU A 537 7.62 -6.85 -15.97
CA LEU A 537 8.76 -7.72 -16.26
C LEU A 537 9.80 -7.53 -15.16
N HIS A 538 10.09 -8.59 -14.41
CA HIS A 538 11.11 -8.61 -13.37
C HIS A 538 12.27 -9.49 -13.81
N VAL A 539 13.46 -8.92 -13.91
CA VAL A 539 14.70 -9.62 -14.27
C VAL A 539 15.59 -9.67 -13.04
N CYS A 540 16.06 -10.86 -12.70
CA CYS A 540 16.83 -11.12 -11.49
C CYS A 540 18.09 -11.92 -11.81
N ALA A 541 19.24 -11.45 -11.31
CA ALA A 541 20.40 -12.29 -11.12
C ALA A 541 20.24 -13.12 -9.82
N ARG A 542 20.87 -14.29 -9.77
CA ARG A 542 20.80 -15.20 -8.62
C ARG A 542 21.69 -14.69 -7.48
N PRO A 543 21.14 -14.41 -6.28
CA PRO A 543 21.96 -14.15 -5.09
C PRO A 543 22.77 -15.39 -4.68
N GLU A 544 23.91 -15.19 -4.02
CA GLU A 544 24.75 -16.30 -3.53
C GLU A 544 24.06 -17.11 -2.43
N LYS A 545 23.33 -16.41 -1.55
CA LYS A 545 22.60 -17.00 -0.42
C LYS A 545 21.09 -17.01 -0.71
N PRO A 546 20.36 -18.01 -0.18
CA PRO A 546 18.90 -18.09 -0.32
C PRO A 546 18.20 -16.92 0.39
N PRO A 547 16.88 -16.76 0.22
CA PRO A 547 16.09 -15.81 0.99
C PRO A 547 16.29 -15.95 2.52
N GLY A 548 16.17 -14.82 3.22
CA GLY A 548 16.12 -14.80 4.67
C GLY A 548 14.77 -15.29 5.24
N PRO A 549 14.61 -15.31 6.57
CA PRO A 549 13.40 -15.84 7.19
C PRO A 549 12.21 -14.89 7.10
N VAL A 550 11.01 -15.46 7.04
CA VAL A 550 9.76 -14.75 7.31
C VAL A 550 9.63 -14.50 8.81
N THR A 551 9.11 -13.34 9.21
CA THR A 551 8.93 -12.97 10.62
C THR A 551 7.49 -12.54 10.91
N ARG A 552 7.16 -12.38 12.20
CA ARG A 552 5.87 -11.85 12.69
C ARG A 552 4.64 -12.55 12.12
N LEU A 553 4.72 -13.86 11.89
CA LEU A 553 3.56 -14.64 11.49
C LEU A 553 2.47 -14.58 12.57
N ARG A 554 1.25 -14.22 12.16
CA ARG A 554 0.05 -14.20 12.99
C ARG A 554 -1.10 -14.86 12.26
N ALA A 555 -2.06 -15.36 13.03
CA ALA A 555 -3.29 -15.95 12.53
C ALA A 555 -4.50 -15.23 13.12
N LEU A 556 -5.29 -14.59 12.27
CA LEU A 556 -6.44 -13.75 12.62
C LEU A 556 -7.73 -14.53 12.27
N PRO A 557 -8.51 -15.00 13.27
CA PRO A 557 -9.71 -15.78 13.02
C PRO A 557 -10.75 -15.00 12.21
N LEU A 558 -11.27 -15.56 11.12
CA LEU A 558 -12.33 -14.92 10.33
C LEU A 558 -13.71 -15.42 10.76
N THR A 559 -13.88 -16.74 10.72
CA THR A 559 -15.10 -17.43 11.14
C THR A 559 -14.77 -18.91 11.37
N ARG A 560 -15.78 -19.75 11.63
CA ARG A 560 -15.57 -21.19 11.75
C ARG A 560 -14.94 -21.75 10.48
N GLY A 561 -13.83 -22.46 10.65
CA GLY A 561 -13.12 -23.08 9.53
C GLY A 561 -12.30 -22.11 8.66
N GLN A 562 -12.18 -20.83 9.02
CA GLN A 562 -11.47 -19.83 8.22
C GLN A 562 -10.54 -18.94 9.05
N VAL A 563 -9.33 -18.71 8.54
CA VAL A 563 -8.34 -17.86 9.20
C VAL A 563 -7.54 -17.05 8.18
N LEU A 564 -7.23 -15.82 8.54
CA LEU A 564 -6.32 -14.95 7.81
C LEU A 564 -4.90 -15.09 8.38
N LEU A 565 -3.94 -15.43 7.54
CA LEU A 565 -2.53 -15.53 7.89
C LEU A 565 -1.82 -14.29 7.40
N VAL A 566 -1.00 -13.66 8.23
CA VAL A 566 -0.28 -12.42 7.91
C VAL A 566 1.15 -12.54 8.45
N TRP A 567 2.13 -12.03 7.72
CA TRP A 567 3.53 -12.08 8.10
C TRP A 567 4.29 -10.85 7.61
N SER A 568 5.57 -10.75 8.00
CA SER A 568 6.49 -9.70 7.56
C SER A 568 7.60 -10.28 6.70
N ASP A 569 8.00 -9.50 5.68
CA ASP A 569 9.13 -9.77 4.81
C ASP A 569 10.39 -8.96 5.18
N GLU A 570 10.41 -8.29 6.34
CA GLU A 570 11.47 -7.35 6.75
C GLU A 570 12.88 -7.98 6.78
N ARG A 571 12.98 -9.32 6.90
CA ARG A 571 14.24 -10.07 6.91
C ARG A 571 14.44 -11.00 5.72
N VAL A 572 13.53 -10.99 4.73
CA VAL A 572 13.60 -11.88 3.56
C VAL A 572 14.75 -11.46 2.62
N GLY A 573 15.03 -10.15 2.52
CA GLY A 573 16.15 -9.62 1.75
C GLY A 573 15.79 -9.31 0.30
N SER A 574 16.11 -10.22 -0.62
CA SER A 574 15.90 -10.00 -2.06
C SER A 574 14.41 -9.93 -2.43
N LYS A 575 14.08 -9.07 -3.40
CA LYS A 575 12.74 -8.98 -4.03
C LYS A 575 12.48 -10.08 -5.06
N CYS A 576 13.50 -10.84 -5.45
CA CYS A 576 13.38 -11.96 -6.38
C CYS A 576 12.70 -13.15 -5.71
N LEU A 577 11.37 -13.08 -5.54
CA LEU A 577 10.53 -14.07 -4.90
C LEU A 577 9.48 -14.60 -5.88
N TRP A 578 9.29 -15.91 -5.91
CA TRP A 578 8.22 -16.54 -6.68
C TRP A 578 6.92 -16.58 -5.88
N THR A 579 6.99 -17.05 -4.63
CA THR A 579 5.84 -17.18 -3.74
C THR A 579 6.31 -17.41 -2.30
N TYR A 580 5.38 -17.39 -1.35
CA TYR A 580 5.57 -17.95 -0.01
C TYR A 580 4.97 -19.35 0.08
N GLU A 581 5.80 -20.36 0.33
CA GLU A 581 5.32 -21.71 0.63
C GLU A 581 4.65 -21.70 2.01
N ILE A 582 3.40 -22.17 2.08
CA ILE A 582 2.64 -22.29 3.32
C ILE A 582 2.39 -23.76 3.56
N GLN A 583 2.77 -24.27 4.73
CA GLN A 583 2.49 -25.63 5.13
C GLN A 583 1.54 -25.68 6.32
N PHE A 584 0.76 -26.75 6.37
CA PHE A 584 -0.25 -27.01 7.38
C PHE A 584 -0.06 -28.40 7.99
N SER A 585 -0.15 -28.45 9.32
CA SER A 585 -0.19 -29.65 10.13
C SER A 585 -1.40 -29.59 11.06
N ALA A 586 -2.20 -30.65 11.05
CA ALA A 586 -3.38 -30.82 11.91
C ALA A 586 -3.06 -31.47 13.27
N ASP A 587 -1.90 -32.11 13.37
CA ASP A 587 -1.43 -32.88 14.52
C ASP A 587 -0.18 -32.27 15.19
N GLY A 588 0.43 -31.26 14.56
CA GLY A 588 1.70 -30.67 14.96
C GLY A 588 2.94 -31.42 14.47
N GLU A 589 2.77 -32.59 13.86
CA GLU A 589 3.86 -33.52 13.51
C GLU A 589 4.15 -33.50 12.01
N VAL A 590 3.13 -33.65 11.17
CA VAL A 590 3.29 -33.76 9.71
C VAL A 590 2.82 -32.50 9.02
N TYR A 591 3.77 -31.82 8.36
CA TYR A 591 3.51 -30.63 7.57
C TYR A 591 3.26 -30.96 6.10
N THR A 592 2.11 -30.52 5.61
CA THR A 592 1.69 -30.68 4.21
C THR A 592 1.62 -29.32 3.51
N PRO A 593 2.19 -29.16 2.31
CA PRO A 593 2.08 -27.92 1.55
C PRO A 593 0.64 -27.61 1.17
N ILE A 594 0.22 -26.35 1.34
CA ILE A 594 -1.06 -25.85 0.84
C ILE A 594 -0.90 -25.45 -0.63
N SER A 595 -1.61 -26.14 -1.51
CA SER A 595 -1.68 -25.80 -2.93
C SER A 595 -2.43 -24.48 -3.13
N ARG A 596 -1.77 -23.49 -3.74
CA ARG A 596 -2.34 -22.15 -4.01
C ARG A 596 -1.67 -21.51 -5.22
N LYS A 597 -2.30 -20.45 -5.76
CA LYS A 597 -1.66 -19.60 -6.77
C LYS A 597 -0.38 -18.96 -6.20
N PRO A 598 0.68 -18.79 -7.01
CA PRO A 598 1.87 -18.04 -6.60
C PRO A 598 1.49 -16.62 -6.17
N SER A 599 1.98 -16.18 -5.01
CA SER A 599 1.77 -14.80 -4.54
C SER A 599 2.90 -14.38 -3.62
N THR A 600 3.36 -13.15 -3.84
CA THR A 600 4.31 -12.41 -3.00
C THR A 600 3.62 -11.48 -2.01
N PHE A 601 2.29 -11.46 -1.96
CA PHE A 601 1.56 -10.70 -0.95
C PHE A 601 1.76 -11.35 0.43
N ASN A 602 2.00 -10.55 1.48
CA ASN A 602 2.38 -11.06 2.79
C ASN A 602 1.18 -11.50 3.65
N LEU A 603 0.14 -12.02 2.99
CA LEU A 603 -1.12 -12.42 3.60
C LEU A 603 -1.79 -13.52 2.78
N PHE A 604 -2.51 -14.42 3.47
CA PHE A 604 -3.28 -15.49 2.84
C PHE A 604 -4.49 -15.89 3.68
N VAL A 605 -5.68 -15.94 3.06
CA VAL A 605 -6.88 -16.51 3.70
C VAL A 605 -6.90 -18.02 3.48
N PHE A 606 -6.86 -18.77 4.58
CA PHE A 606 -7.00 -20.22 4.57
C PHE A 606 -8.43 -20.63 4.96
N SER A 607 -9.10 -21.34 4.04
CA SER A 607 -10.51 -21.74 4.17
C SER A 607 -10.73 -23.21 3.75
N PRO A 608 -10.29 -24.20 4.56
CA PRO A 608 -10.42 -25.63 4.27
C PRO A 608 -11.79 -26.23 4.65
N GLY A 609 -12.67 -25.48 5.33
CA GLY A 609 -13.98 -25.96 5.81
C GLY A 609 -13.98 -26.57 7.22
N VAL A 610 -12.94 -27.30 7.63
CA VAL A 610 -12.78 -27.84 9.01
C VAL A 610 -11.38 -27.52 9.53
N LEU A 611 -11.28 -26.92 10.73
CA LEU A 611 -10.01 -26.61 11.40
C LEU A 611 -9.84 -27.55 12.61
N ALA A 612 -8.78 -28.37 12.62
CA ALA A 612 -8.24 -29.03 13.82
C ALA A 612 -7.06 -28.21 14.37
N THR A 613 -6.58 -28.50 15.58
CA THR A 613 -5.46 -27.81 16.25
C THR A 613 -4.27 -27.60 15.29
N LEU A 614 -3.81 -26.36 15.16
CA LEU A 614 -2.99 -25.96 14.03
C LEU A 614 -1.51 -25.82 14.38
N SER A 615 -0.63 -26.31 13.52
CA SER A 615 0.75 -25.84 13.44
C SER A 615 1.08 -25.55 11.97
N ARG A 616 1.80 -24.45 11.69
CA ARG A 616 2.11 -24.02 10.31
C ARG A 616 3.60 -23.71 10.14
N SER A 617 4.10 -23.80 8.91
CA SER A 617 5.47 -23.43 8.55
C SER A 617 5.46 -22.58 7.28
N TYR A 618 6.38 -21.63 7.18
CA TYR A 618 6.41 -20.63 6.11
C TYR A 618 7.82 -20.45 5.59
N GLY A 619 7.97 -20.41 4.27
CA GLY A 619 9.25 -20.15 3.62
C GLY A 619 9.08 -19.29 2.37
N ALA A 620 9.95 -18.30 2.21
CA ALA A 620 10.05 -17.58 0.95
C ALA A 620 10.71 -18.49 -0.10
N LEU A 621 10.10 -18.63 -1.28
CA LEU A 621 10.62 -19.41 -2.39
C LEU A 621 11.14 -18.45 -3.47
N ASP A 622 12.43 -18.60 -3.82
CA ASP A 622 13.04 -17.86 -4.90
C ASP A 622 12.73 -18.47 -6.28
N PRO A 623 12.93 -17.72 -7.38
CA PRO A 623 12.75 -18.22 -8.74
C PRO A 623 13.61 -19.43 -9.15
N TRP A 624 14.65 -19.77 -8.37
CA TRP A 624 15.59 -20.85 -8.69
C TRP A 624 15.29 -22.16 -7.92
N GLY A 625 14.20 -22.21 -7.15
CA GLY A 625 13.82 -23.37 -6.35
C GLY A 625 14.83 -23.70 -5.24
N GLY A 626 15.57 -22.68 -4.76
CA GLY A 626 16.65 -22.84 -3.78
C GLY A 626 16.19 -23.33 -2.40
N PRO A 627 17.11 -23.83 -1.56
CA PRO A 627 16.80 -24.34 -0.23
C PRO A 627 16.19 -23.25 0.67
N ARG A 628 15.19 -23.65 1.46
CA ARG A 628 14.41 -22.80 2.36
C ARG A 628 15.30 -22.05 3.37
N GLY A 629 14.96 -20.80 3.66
CA GLY A 629 15.46 -20.12 4.86
C GLY A 629 15.10 -20.94 6.11
N ALA A 630 16.08 -21.24 6.97
CA ALA A 630 16.01 -22.27 8.01
C ALA A 630 15.16 -21.92 9.26
N HIS A 631 14.11 -21.11 9.14
CA HIS A 631 13.26 -20.73 10.27
C HIS A 631 11.78 -20.99 9.99
N ILE A 632 11.23 -21.93 10.76
CA ILE A 632 9.81 -22.26 10.78
C ILE A 632 9.16 -21.44 11.91
N GLN A 633 8.20 -20.57 11.57
CA GLN A 633 7.31 -19.96 12.55
C GLN A 633 6.00 -20.75 12.61
N GLN A 634 5.63 -21.19 13.82
CA GLN A 634 4.39 -21.93 14.09
C GLN A 634 3.39 -21.02 14.81
N VAL A 635 2.12 -21.10 14.42
CA VAL A 635 1.02 -20.47 15.15
C VAL A 635 -0.03 -21.54 15.44
N CYS A 636 -0.36 -21.71 16.72
CA CYS A 636 -1.43 -22.57 17.18
C CYS A 636 -2.70 -21.76 17.38
N LEU A 637 -3.80 -22.25 16.79
CA LEU A 637 -5.13 -21.70 17.00
C LEU A 637 -5.81 -22.52 18.09
N PRO A 638 -6.42 -21.90 19.11
CA PRO A 638 -7.21 -22.63 20.09
C PRO A 638 -8.38 -23.35 19.41
N PRO A 639 -8.86 -24.49 19.95
CA PRO A 639 -10.11 -25.06 19.52
C PRO A 639 -11.21 -23.99 19.65
N GLN A 640 -11.97 -23.74 18.59
CA GLN A 640 -13.03 -22.75 18.60
C GLN A 640 -14.17 -23.21 19.53
N SER A 641 -14.08 -22.88 20.82
CA SER A 641 -15.23 -22.87 21.72
C SER A 641 -16.12 -21.65 21.41
N GLN A 642 -17.44 -21.78 21.61
CA GLN A 642 -18.40 -20.70 21.38
C GLN A 642 -17.95 -19.39 22.06
N PRO A 643 -17.98 -18.24 21.36
CA PRO A 643 -17.77 -16.96 22.02
C PRO A 643 -19.00 -16.61 22.88
N SER A 644 -18.80 -16.39 24.17
CA SER A 644 -19.84 -15.83 25.05
C SER A 644 -20.19 -14.40 24.64
N PRO A 645 -21.48 -14.01 24.66
CA PRO A 645 -21.86 -12.62 24.54
C PRO A 645 -21.61 -11.93 25.88
N LEU A 646 -20.85 -10.82 25.87
CA LEU A 646 -20.46 -9.94 26.99
C LEU A 646 -19.20 -10.37 27.79
N ALA A 647 -18.11 -9.62 27.62
CA ALA A 647 -17.32 -8.97 28.70
C ALA A 647 -16.06 -8.25 28.15
N PRO A 648 -15.53 -7.23 28.86
CA PRO A 648 -14.76 -6.12 28.29
C PRO A 648 -13.24 -6.32 28.24
N THR A 649 -12.60 -5.39 27.52
CA THR A 649 -11.17 -5.04 27.52
C THR A 649 -10.40 -5.45 28.79
N GLY A 650 -9.38 -6.30 28.62
CA GLY A 650 -8.42 -6.64 29.67
C GLY A 650 -7.13 -7.22 29.09
N PHE A 651 -6.13 -6.37 28.89
CA PHE A 651 -4.73 -6.81 28.78
C PHE A 651 -4.24 -7.17 30.18
N GLU A 652 -4.16 -8.47 30.50
CA GLU A 652 -3.49 -8.90 31.73
C GLU A 652 -1.96 -8.83 31.57
N ARG A 653 -1.35 -7.90 32.31
CA ARG A 653 0.07 -7.90 32.65
C ARG A 653 0.33 -9.05 33.62
N TRP A 654 1.18 -10.01 33.23
CA TRP A 654 1.73 -11.00 34.14
C TRP A 654 2.73 -10.32 35.09
N THR A 655 2.41 -10.30 36.38
CA THR A 655 3.35 -10.01 37.48
C THR A 655 3.80 -11.32 38.12
N THR A 656 5.06 -11.37 38.56
CA THR A 656 5.74 -12.54 39.13
C THR A 656 5.39 -12.76 40.60
N GLY A 657 4.88 -13.94 40.96
CA GLY A 657 4.74 -14.44 42.34
C GLY A 657 4.27 -15.91 42.36
N PRO A 658 4.75 -16.76 43.30
CA PRO A 658 4.64 -18.22 43.19
C PRO A 658 3.35 -18.81 43.81
N ASP A 659 3.09 -20.07 43.44
CA ASP A 659 2.19 -21.05 44.09
C ASP A 659 0.67 -21.03 43.80
N ARG A 660 0.26 -21.84 42.81
CA ARG A 660 -0.48 -23.12 42.95
C ARG A 660 -1.23 -23.44 41.64
N ALA A 661 -0.90 -24.58 41.05
CA ALA A 661 -1.48 -25.09 39.81
C ALA A 661 -2.85 -25.77 40.02
N PRO A 662 -3.72 -25.70 39.01
CA PRO A 662 -4.46 -26.88 38.55
C PRO A 662 -4.09 -27.23 37.09
N SER A 663 -4.26 -28.51 36.77
CA SER A 663 -3.84 -29.25 35.57
C SER A 663 -4.04 -28.56 34.22
N ARG A 664 -2.94 -28.42 33.45
CA ARG A 664 -2.89 -27.92 32.06
C ARG A 664 -3.17 -29.05 31.05
N PRO A 665 -3.95 -28.83 29.98
CA PRO A 665 -3.79 -29.59 28.75
C PRO A 665 -2.48 -29.15 28.05
N ALA A 666 -1.77 -30.10 27.47
CA ALA A 666 -0.42 -29.92 26.93
C ALA A 666 -0.39 -28.92 25.77
N CYS A 667 0.04 -27.69 26.05
CA CYS A 667 0.58 -26.74 25.07
C CYS A 667 1.52 -25.77 25.79
N THR A 668 2.80 -26.12 25.93
CA THR A 668 3.87 -25.16 26.18
C THR A 668 5.22 -25.80 25.89
N THR A 669 5.88 -25.43 24.79
CA THR A 669 7.26 -24.91 24.74
C THR A 669 7.73 -24.73 23.30
N TRP A 670 8.33 -23.56 23.04
CA TRP A 670 9.04 -23.21 21.81
C TRP A 670 10.24 -24.15 21.62
N ARG A 671 10.32 -24.86 20.48
CA ARG A 671 11.51 -25.60 20.07
C ARG A 671 12.01 -25.11 18.71
N SER A 672 13.24 -24.59 18.69
CA SER A 672 14.07 -24.54 17.49
C SER A 672 14.46 -25.99 17.14
N LEU A 673 13.91 -26.53 16.05
CA LEU A 673 14.32 -27.82 15.53
C LEU A 673 15.51 -27.65 14.59
N HIS A 674 16.72 -27.74 15.15
CA HIS A 674 17.91 -28.05 14.34
C HIS A 674 17.90 -29.55 14.01
N ARG A 675 17.70 -29.90 12.74
CA ARG A 675 18.02 -31.26 12.24
C ARG A 675 19.54 -31.40 12.18
N GLN A 676 20.16 -32.01 13.22
CA GLN A 676 21.48 -32.61 13.08
C GLN A 676 21.34 -33.98 12.42
N GLY A 677 22.07 -34.17 11.32
CA GLY A 677 22.15 -35.45 10.61
C GLY A 677 22.84 -36.51 11.47
N ARG A 678 22.23 -37.69 11.55
CA ARG A 678 22.84 -38.88 12.14
C ARG A 678 24.03 -39.32 11.26
N ARG A 679 25.24 -39.29 11.83
CA ARG A 679 26.33 -40.22 11.50
C ARG A 679 26.72 -40.92 12.79
N GLY A 680 26.86 -42.24 12.73
CA GLY A 680 27.56 -43.04 13.72
C GLY A 680 27.96 -44.36 13.08
N PRO A 681 28.85 -45.16 13.69
CA PRO A 681 29.97 -44.77 14.56
C PRO A 681 31.32 -45.21 13.95
N VAL A 682 32.38 -44.44 14.19
CA VAL A 682 33.76 -44.90 14.01
C VAL A 682 34.29 -45.31 15.37
N THR A 683 34.66 -46.58 15.49
CA THR A 683 35.42 -47.16 16.60
C THR A 683 36.80 -46.52 16.69
N VAL A 684 37.21 -46.06 17.87
CA VAL A 684 38.63 -45.76 18.15
C VAL A 684 39.01 -46.41 19.47
N SER A 685 39.95 -47.36 19.36
CA SER A 685 40.72 -47.97 20.44
C SER A 685 41.62 -46.95 21.11
N GLY A 686 41.76 -47.06 22.44
CA GLY A 686 42.63 -46.21 23.22
C GLY A 686 44.12 -46.45 22.96
N ALA A 687 44.91 -45.41 23.21
CA ALA A 687 46.11 -45.44 24.04
C ALA A 687 46.73 -44.04 24.06
N ASP A 688 47.28 -43.73 25.23
CA ASP A 688 48.43 -42.88 25.50
C ASP A 688 48.27 -41.56 26.27
N LEU A 689 49.00 -41.61 27.39
CA LEU A 689 49.31 -40.66 28.43
C LEU A 689 50.19 -39.51 27.90
N GLY A 690 50.06 -38.33 28.51
CA GLY A 690 51.06 -37.27 28.36
C GLY A 690 50.63 -35.96 28.98
N ALA A 691 51.12 -35.70 30.19
CA ALA A 691 50.95 -34.46 30.95
C ALA A 691 51.64 -33.25 30.31
N ALA A 692 51.12 -32.03 30.54
CA ALA A 692 51.84 -30.83 31.04
C ALA A 692 51.08 -29.51 30.79
N GLU A 693 50.83 -28.80 31.90
CA GLU A 693 50.99 -27.36 32.16
C GLU A 693 50.66 -26.24 31.13
N ALA A 694 49.69 -25.42 31.55
CA ALA A 694 49.79 -23.98 31.90
C ALA A 694 50.16 -22.89 30.85
N ARG A 695 49.29 -21.84 30.87
CA ARG A 695 49.47 -20.43 30.40
C ARG A 695 49.49 -20.28 28.86
N ARG A 696 48.68 -19.44 28.21
CA ARG A 696 48.09 -18.12 28.48
C ARG A 696 46.74 -17.98 27.77
#